data_AF-K6V0B1-F1
#
_entry.id   AF-K6V0B1-F1
#
_cell.length_a   1.000
_cell.length_b   1.000
_cell.length_c   1.000
_cell.angle_alpha   90.00
_cell.angle_beta   90.00
_cell.angle_gamma   90.00
#
_symmetry.space_group_name_H-M   'P 1'
#
loop_
_entity.id
_entity.type
_entity.pdbx_description
1 polymer ?
#
loop_
_entity_poly.entity_id
_entity_poly.type
_entity_poly.pdbx_seq_one_letter_code
_entity_poly.pdbx_strand_id
1 'polypeptide(L)'
;MEGEANVQGGCPQGDGHDPQYSPQHSPQYSPQNDSTQDAQNDPQNDPQNDPHHNPKQVDQRGERKLKFLIEGKMVETKNAVDFIKPLKDDIKALDFLLFDMLKDNLPNKLFETLCTIHDLSEKYSENQTHENFNSLKNSIYKLDDEYLGTIVNAFGHMCILSNFAEWAHRGRRRKAFDMSFTPNERIYGSVYETLKGTFHMLIKSGFDINEIYEQLCNQTIDFVLTTHPTQAIRTSLLKNYTQLAELLLKLDNTDKELYKKKILYDNLKTYLLAAWKTDVIRRIKPTPIDEAISLVDIVENCIFYRIPNIIRYIDNVFYEYNLPPVKMDSKICLFSSWAGGDRDGNPFVLPETTRYVCYMNKIRGCELFIPMVEKLIRDLTLHHCTQHFKTYVKLLEDDVSQYIFDKDRKYLSQKFYWFSPFSKSNKREIYRRALLVVWAKLKSTVQVCKSLISHQPVDTNFEKLMFNSSEEFEEILMECYKSLSESGNALIAEGYLKDVLRNVKIFGLHLMKLDIRQESEKHIQAMDYICEKLQTGKYSLLSEEEKIDFLTNILQSNRPLIPNNIEQEEDVPSDFLNVIKTFDVCSQIEESALGAYIVSMCNNASDILLVEVFQKELKKSAQRKTQRVVPLLETIQSLQMSCTILENLIKNPWYRTHLRTHFDNKQEIMIGYSDSGKDGGRFTSAWELFKAQEKLVYIGKQYSVEVRFFHGRGGSVSRGGGPQHLAILSQPINTIKNYLRVTIQGEVITQDFCLKGMMLRSIETYISALLKCSLLKNTVLVKDEWRVLMDEMSQLTTKEYRHVVYENKDFVNYFRCATPQIEIGKLNLGSRPSKRKQGNVESLRAIPWVFSWTQNRMHLPVWLGIEKLYDYLIAKGKLSLMQDMYRNWPFCTSFFNLISMVMAKASLQITEEYDILVPEELKYIGTMLREKLKKAMELTALVTNEKTFCDNDLLTKRSIESRTKWVAVCNLIQIQALKRLREREREWELAQERAQAQERAQAQEKGHPNDENHKLSNSSAKDELDSQYGGPVSRISSKRIHSYLSRKKSKLIKNPKFHPLLESYSSAYLQSEGENDFFFDDIRDMGLSYGRPSSKANDCTYDEVTKTYIDYTSLNDALIVSIKAIAAGMQNTG
;
A
#
# COMPACT_ATOMS: atom_id res chain seq x y z
N MET A 1 -17.54 -56.05 17.53
CA MET A 1 -16.22 -56.70 17.63
C MET A 1 -15.36 -55.78 18.48
N GLU A 2 -15.48 -55.87 19.81
CA GLU A 2 -14.98 -56.93 20.71
C GLU A 2 -13.52 -56.64 21.14
N GLY A 3 -13.15 -56.78 22.41
CA GLY A 3 -13.93 -57.31 23.53
C GLY A 3 -13.42 -56.88 24.92
N GLU A 4 -14.08 -57.42 25.94
CA GLU A 4 -13.98 -57.03 27.34
C GLU A 4 -12.71 -57.55 28.06
N ALA A 5 -12.31 -56.86 29.14
CA ALA A 5 -11.65 -57.45 30.30
C ALA A 5 -12.05 -56.63 31.56
N ASN A 6 -12.15 -57.26 32.73
CA ASN A 6 -12.92 -56.76 33.88
C ASN A 6 -12.27 -57.16 35.24
N VAL A 7 -12.93 -56.88 36.37
CA VAL A 7 -12.59 -57.28 37.78
C VAL A 7 -11.48 -56.42 38.41
N GLN A 8 -11.54 -55.80 39.61
CA GLN A 8 -12.46 -55.75 40.80
C GLN A 8 -12.45 -54.29 41.36
N GLY A 9 -13.20 -53.80 42.39
CA GLY A 9 -14.19 -54.34 43.34
C GLY A 9 -13.73 -54.22 44.82
N GLY A 10 -14.41 -53.54 45.77
CA GLY A 10 -15.65 -52.74 45.71
C GLY A 10 -16.25 -52.36 47.11
N CYS A 11 -17.40 -51.66 47.11
CA CYS A 11 -18.41 -51.49 48.21
C CYS A 11 -18.07 -50.68 49.51
N PRO A 12 -19.07 -50.24 50.33
CA PRO A 12 -20.54 -50.11 50.11
C PRO A 12 -21.24 -48.80 50.62
N GLN A 13 -22.54 -48.65 50.27
CA GLN A 13 -23.65 -47.91 50.97
C GLN A 13 -23.60 -46.36 51.08
N GLY A 14 -24.74 -45.62 51.03
CA GLY A 14 -26.14 -46.03 50.73
C GLY A 14 -27.15 -44.86 50.84
N ASP A 15 -28.30 -45.00 50.17
CA ASP A 15 -29.60 -44.27 50.28
C ASP A 15 -29.64 -42.71 50.13
N GLY A 16 -30.72 -42.05 49.67
CA GLY A 16 -31.99 -42.50 49.08
C GLY A 16 -33.01 -41.35 48.84
N HIS A 17 -33.98 -41.57 47.95
CA HIS A 17 -35.26 -40.84 47.74
C HIS A 17 -35.35 -39.38 47.17
N ASP A 18 -36.00 -39.30 46.00
CA ASP A 18 -36.87 -38.22 45.45
C ASP A 18 -38.26 -38.25 46.20
N PRO A 19 -39.26 -37.32 46.06
CA PRO A 19 -39.51 -36.41 44.92
C PRO A 19 -40.26 -35.04 45.11
N GLN A 20 -40.47 -34.35 43.97
CA GLN A 20 -41.72 -33.66 43.53
C GLN A 20 -42.09 -32.17 43.86
N TYR A 21 -42.90 -31.64 42.92
CA TYR A 21 -43.81 -30.46 42.90
C TYR A 21 -43.30 -29.01 42.69
N SER A 22 -44.03 -28.31 41.81
CA SER A 22 -44.11 -26.84 41.63
C SER A 22 -45.55 -26.37 41.98
N PRO A 23 -45.82 -25.07 42.31
CA PRO A 23 -46.28 -24.15 41.25
C PRO A 23 -46.10 -22.61 41.47
N GLN A 24 -46.23 -21.87 40.35
CA GLN A 24 -46.83 -20.54 40.07
C GLN A 24 -46.97 -19.37 41.10
N HIS A 25 -46.58 -18.16 40.60
CA HIS A 25 -47.21 -16.81 40.70
C HIS A 25 -47.32 -15.94 42.00
N SER A 26 -46.65 -14.76 41.94
CA SER A 26 -47.15 -13.39 42.31
C SER A 26 -47.46 -13.06 43.82
N PRO A 27 -47.66 -11.78 44.27
CA PRO A 27 -47.81 -10.49 43.57
C PRO A 27 -46.89 -9.31 44.09
N GLN A 28 -47.45 -8.14 44.48
CA GLN A 28 -46.83 -6.79 44.45
C GLN A 28 -46.82 -6.02 45.81
N TYR A 29 -46.26 -4.79 45.78
CA TYR A 29 -46.56 -3.56 46.57
C TYR A 29 -45.63 -3.09 47.72
N SER A 30 -45.84 -1.83 48.11
CA SER A 30 -44.89 -0.87 48.75
C SER A 30 -45.06 -0.70 50.28
N PRO A 31 -44.30 0.23 50.90
CA PRO A 31 -44.90 1.17 51.86
C PRO A 31 -44.55 2.66 51.60
N GLN A 32 -45.02 3.57 52.46
CA GLN A 32 -44.96 5.04 52.32
C GLN A 32 -44.37 5.77 53.56
N ASN A 33 -43.95 7.03 53.34
CA ASN A 33 -43.97 8.25 54.18
C ASN A 33 -43.90 8.21 55.73
N ASP A 34 -43.08 9.11 56.30
CA ASP A 34 -43.52 10.32 57.04
C ASP A 34 -42.31 11.31 57.19
N SER A 35 -42.33 12.55 57.72
CA SER A 35 -43.38 13.48 58.23
C SER A 35 -42.90 14.97 58.20
N THR A 36 -43.80 15.95 58.44
CA THR A 36 -43.69 17.26 59.17
C THR A 36 -42.40 18.15 59.13
N GLN A 37 -42.39 19.51 59.16
CA GLN A 37 -43.42 20.57 59.17
C GLN A 37 -42.80 21.99 58.90
N ASP A 38 -43.65 23.01 58.72
CA ASP A 38 -43.47 24.49 58.94
C ASP A 38 -42.41 25.30 58.14
N ALA A 39 -42.52 26.62 57.88
CA ALA A 39 -43.70 27.52 57.75
C ALA A 39 -43.36 28.90 57.08
N GLN A 40 -44.29 29.42 56.26
CA GLN A 40 -44.64 30.85 56.00
C GLN A 40 -43.59 31.94 55.64
N ASN A 41 -43.68 32.52 54.41
CA ASN A 41 -44.26 33.87 54.12
C ASN A 41 -43.88 34.44 52.71
N ASP A 42 -44.60 35.48 52.28
CA ASP A 42 -44.76 36.04 50.91
C ASP A 42 -44.95 37.60 51.04
N PRO A 43 -45.16 38.46 50.02
CA PRO A 43 -44.67 38.59 48.62
C PRO A 43 -44.04 40.01 48.34
N GLN A 44 -43.96 40.40 47.05
CA GLN A 44 -43.93 41.79 46.47
C GLN A 44 -42.61 42.58 46.36
N ASN A 45 -42.12 42.81 45.12
CA ASN A 45 -42.35 44.08 44.36
C ASN A 45 -41.57 44.16 43.03
N ASP A 46 -42.07 44.98 42.10
CA ASP A 46 -41.46 45.48 40.85
C ASP A 46 -42.03 46.91 40.64
N PRO A 47 -41.23 47.95 40.31
CA PRO A 47 -40.94 48.23 38.89
C PRO A 47 -39.61 48.94 38.54
N GLN A 48 -39.19 48.76 37.29
CA GLN A 48 -38.59 49.75 36.35
C GLN A 48 -37.58 50.82 36.83
N ASN A 49 -36.35 50.80 36.28
CA ASN A 49 -35.74 51.97 35.63
C ASN A 49 -34.53 51.61 34.73
N ASP A 50 -34.21 52.49 33.78
CA ASP A 50 -33.16 52.40 32.73
C ASP A 50 -32.71 53.84 32.39
N PRO A 51 -31.58 54.15 31.68
CA PRO A 51 -30.39 53.35 31.34
C PRO A 51 -29.07 53.94 31.91
N HIS A 52 -27.93 53.26 31.73
CA HIS A 52 -26.68 53.78 31.11
C HIS A 52 -25.46 52.84 31.27
N HIS A 53 -24.59 52.83 30.24
CA HIS A 53 -23.12 52.56 30.19
C HIS A 53 -22.38 51.95 31.42
N ASN A 54 -21.42 51.01 31.31
CA ASN A 54 -20.66 50.51 30.14
C ASN A 54 -20.05 49.07 30.37
N PRO A 55 -18.86 48.59 29.91
CA PRO A 55 -18.81 47.37 29.10
C PRO A 55 -18.02 46.17 29.70
N LYS A 56 -18.67 44.99 29.84
CA LYS A 56 -17.99 43.68 29.96
C LYS A 56 -18.79 42.50 29.36
N GLN A 57 -18.97 42.45 28.04
CA GLN A 57 -19.21 41.17 27.35
C GLN A 57 -17.87 40.50 27.01
N VAL A 58 -17.25 39.89 28.01
CA VAL A 58 -16.20 38.88 27.81
C VAL A 58 -16.85 37.60 27.30
N ASP A 59 -16.11 36.83 26.51
CA ASP A 59 -16.60 35.78 25.59
C ASP A 59 -17.36 34.58 26.23
N GLN A 60 -18.61 34.82 26.64
CA GLN A 60 -19.52 33.77 27.09
C GLN A 60 -19.92 32.78 25.98
N ARG A 61 -19.65 33.08 24.69
CA ARG A 61 -19.86 32.12 23.59
C ARG A 61 -18.73 31.12 23.50
N GLY A 62 -17.48 31.57 23.61
CA GLY A 62 -16.30 30.73 23.75
C GLY A 62 -16.37 29.85 24.99
N GLU A 63 -16.73 30.41 26.15
CA GLU A 63 -16.94 29.61 27.36
C GLU A 63 -18.06 28.58 27.18
N ARG A 64 -19.22 28.93 26.59
CA ARG A 64 -20.29 27.95 26.35
C ARG A 64 -19.92 26.88 25.30
N LYS A 65 -19.16 27.21 24.25
CA LYS A 65 -18.60 26.21 23.30
C LYS A 65 -17.60 25.29 23.99
N LEU A 66 -16.67 25.84 24.77
CA LEU A 66 -15.66 25.07 25.49
C LEU A 66 -16.31 24.19 26.57
N LYS A 67 -17.32 24.72 27.27
CA LYS A 67 -18.12 23.99 28.25
C LYS A 67 -18.95 22.88 27.60
N PHE A 68 -19.50 23.08 26.40
CA PHE A 68 -20.12 21.99 25.61
C PHE A 68 -19.09 20.91 25.19
N LEU A 69 -17.86 21.30 24.85
CA LEU A 69 -16.76 20.36 24.55
C LEU A 69 -16.19 19.64 25.80
N ILE A 70 -16.39 20.17 27.00
CA ILE A 70 -15.91 19.59 28.27
C ILE A 70 -17.01 18.77 28.97
N GLU A 71 -18.25 19.27 29.00
CA GLU A 71 -19.41 18.66 29.67
C GLU A 71 -20.28 17.80 28.73
N GLY A 72 -19.99 17.82 27.43
CA GLY A 72 -20.53 16.87 26.43
C GLY A 72 -20.06 15.45 26.74
N LYS A 73 -20.72 14.82 27.72
CA LYS A 73 -20.26 13.67 28.51
C LYS A 73 -19.41 12.65 27.72
N MET A 74 -18.09 12.80 27.83
CA MET A 74 -17.16 11.67 27.79
C MET A 74 -17.44 10.81 29.02
N VAL A 75 -18.41 9.89 28.89
CA VAL A 75 -18.93 9.09 30.00
C VAL A 75 -17.83 8.18 30.56
N GLU A 76 -17.72 8.14 31.89
CA GLU A 76 -16.83 7.21 32.61
C GLU A 76 -16.97 5.78 32.08
N THR A 77 -15.86 5.22 31.62
CA THR A 77 -15.83 3.95 30.88
C THR A 77 -15.87 2.74 31.81
N LYS A 78 -17.06 2.46 32.36
CA LYS A 78 -17.29 1.18 33.06
C LYS A 78 -17.19 -0.02 32.10
N ASN A 79 -16.62 -1.10 32.63
CA ASN A 79 -16.26 -2.28 31.86
C ASN A 79 -17.47 -3.07 31.33
N ALA A 80 -17.68 -3.01 30.02
CA ALA A 80 -18.20 -4.11 29.23
C ALA A 80 -17.57 -4.02 27.84
N VAL A 81 -16.97 -5.10 27.36
CA VAL A 81 -16.23 -5.07 26.09
C VAL A 81 -17.23 -5.10 24.93
N ASP A 82 -17.70 -3.93 24.48
CA ASP A 82 -18.01 -3.64 23.06
C ASP A 82 -18.20 -2.13 22.84
N PHE A 83 -17.09 -1.39 22.80
CA PHE A 83 -17.08 0.07 22.85
C PHE A 83 -17.38 0.75 21.49
N ILE A 84 -18.47 0.38 20.80
CA ILE A 84 -18.93 1.08 19.57
C ILE A 84 -19.11 2.58 19.83
N LYS A 85 -19.59 2.96 21.02
CA LYS A 85 -19.85 4.36 21.40
C LYS A 85 -18.59 5.25 21.23
N PRO A 86 -17.43 5.01 21.90
CA PRO A 86 -16.21 5.78 21.65
C PRO A 86 -15.78 5.94 20.18
N LEU A 87 -16.04 4.98 19.30
CA LEU A 87 -15.78 5.17 17.85
C LEU A 87 -16.76 6.16 17.23
N LYS A 88 -18.05 6.06 17.54
CA LYS A 88 -19.07 7.01 17.07
C LYS A 88 -18.84 8.42 17.65
N ASP A 89 -18.37 8.51 18.90
CA ASP A 89 -18.08 9.77 19.58
C ASP A 89 -16.81 10.44 19.01
N ASP A 90 -15.73 9.69 18.74
CA ASP A 90 -14.54 10.17 18.01
C ASP A 90 -14.91 10.76 16.65
N ILE A 91 -15.68 10.01 15.85
CA ILE A 91 -16.09 10.42 14.50
C ILE A 91 -16.90 11.71 14.59
N LYS A 92 -17.93 11.76 15.46
CA LYS A 92 -18.72 12.98 15.69
C LYS A 92 -17.88 14.15 16.18
N ALA A 93 -16.86 13.93 17.00
CA ALA A 93 -15.96 14.99 17.47
C ALA A 93 -15.07 15.52 16.34
N LEU A 94 -14.50 14.65 15.50
CA LEU A 94 -13.70 15.05 14.33
C LEU A 94 -14.57 15.76 13.27
N ASP A 95 -15.76 15.23 12.99
CA ASP A 95 -16.75 15.85 12.09
C ASP A 95 -17.15 17.23 12.61
N PHE A 96 -17.50 17.35 13.90
CA PHE A 96 -17.83 18.63 14.53
C PHE A 96 -16.66 19.63 14.45
N LEU A 97 -15.43 19.21 14.73
CA LEU A 97 -14.24 20.06 14.62
C LEU A 97 -13.96 20.48 13.17
N LEU A 98 -14.29 19.62 12.18
CA LEU A 98 -14.22 19.94 10.76
C LEU A 98 -15.27 21.00 10.40
N PHE A 99 -16.55 20.81 10.76
CA PHE A 99 -17.61 21.79 10.50
C PHE A 99 -17.40 23.12 11.24
N ASP A 100 -16.92 23.10 12.50
CA ASP A 100 -16.56 24.29 13.28
C ASP A 100 -15.48 25.12 12.57
N MET A 101 -14.46 24.46 12.01
CA MET A 101 -13.40 25.11 11.22
C MET A 101 -13.90 25.57 9.84
N LEU A 102 -14.68 24.74 9.13
CA LEU A 102 -15.21 25.06 7.80
C LEU A 102 -16.17 26.25 7.83
N LYS A 103 -16.94 26.43 8.91
CA LYS A 103 -17.83 27.58 9.09
C LYS A 103 -17.09 28.92 8.99
N ASP A 104 -15.90 28.99 9.59
CA ASP A 104 -15.08 30.21 9.60
C ASP A 104 -14.16 30.30 8.35
N ASN A 105 -14.23 29.32 7.44
CA ASN A 105 -13.35 29.19 6.27
C ASN A 105 -14.08 29.09 4.92
N LEU A 106 -15.42 29.06 4.89
CA LEU A 106 -16.25 28.95 3.69
C LEU A 106 -17.30 30.07 3.63
N PRO A 107 -17.77 30.51 2.44
CA PRO A 107 -18.92 31.40 2.32
C PRO A 107 -20.19 30.77 2.91
N ASN A 108 -21.01 31.55 3.63
CA ASN A 108 -22.21 31.07 4.34
C ASN A 108 -23.11 30.15 3.48
N LYS A 109 -23.48 30.58 2.26
CA LYS A 109 -24.30 29.78 1.31
C LYS A 109 -23.70 28.41 1.02
N LEU A 110 -22.37 28.31 0.86
CA LEU A 110 -21.67 27.06 0.60
C LEU A 110 -21.61 26.18 1.86
N PHE A 111 -21.43 26.78 3.04
CA PHE A 111 -21.49 26.06 4.31
C PHE A 111 -22.91 25.49 4.60
N GLU A 112 -23.96 26.28 4.39
CA GLU A 112 -25.37 25.85 4.48
C GLU A 112 -25.70 24.71 3.50
N THR A 113 -25.18 24.80 2.27
CA THR A 113 -25.28 23.75 1.26
C THR A 113 -24.55 22.47 1.69
N LEU A 114 -23.34 22.58 2.27
CA LEU A 114 -22.58 21.45 2.79
C LEU A 114 -23.33 20.73 3.93
N CYS A 115 -23.90 21.48 4.88
CA CYS A 115 -24.73 20.93 5.95
C CYS A 115 -25.99 20.24 5.40
N THR A 116 -26.64 20.84 4.40
CA THR A 116 -27.84 20.23 3.76
C THR A 116 -27.51 18.88 3.11
N ILE A 117 -26.37 18.78 2.42
CA ILE A 117 -25.92 17.52 1.79
C ILE A 117 -25.50 16.50 2.84
N HIS A 118 -24.87 16.94 3.94
CA HIS A 118 -24.53 16.08 5.08
C HIS A 118 -25.77 15.41 5.67
N ASP A 119 -26.79 16.19 6.02
CA ASP A 119 -28.01 15.69 6.66
C ASP A 119 -28.84 14.79 5.73
N LEU A 120 -28.83 15.07 4.42
CA LEU A 120 -29.42 14.18 3.42
C LEU A 120 -28.64 12.86 3.27
N SER A 121 -27.31 12.88 3.43
CA SER A 121 -26.47 11.68 3.32
C SER A 121 -26.52 10.81 4.58
N GLU A 122 -26.66 11.39 5.77
CA GLU A 122 -26.96 10.59 6.98
C GLU A 122 -28.34 9.93 6.86
N LYS A 123 -29.39 10.66 6.45
CA LYS A 123 -30.73 10.10 6.21
C LYS A 123 -30.74 8.96 5.18
N TYR A 124 -30.02 9.11 4.06
CA TYR A 124 -29.87 8.04 3.08
C TYR A 124 -29.08 6.85 3.63
N SER A 125 -28.05 7.07 4.44
CA SER A 125 -27.27 5.97 5.04
C SER A 125 -28.01 5.23 6.14
N GLU A 126 -28.92 5.88 6.88
CA GLU A 126 -29.79 5.25 7.87
C GLU A 126 -30.96 4.51 7.21
N ASN A 127 -31.48 5.01 6.09
CA ASN A 127 -32.56 4.35 5.34
C ASN A 127 -32.41 4.57 3.82
N GLN A 128 -31.96 3.53 3.10
CA GLN A 128 -31.56 3.59 1.69
C GLN A 128 -32.74 3.54 0.69
N THR A 129 -33.81 4.29 0.95
CA THR A 129 -34.95 4.39 0.03
C THR A 129 -34.59 5.15 -1.25
N HIS A 130 -35.33 4.89 -2.34
CA HIS A 130 -35.22 5.69 -3.57
C HIS A 130 -35.56 7.17 -3.35
N GLU A 131 -36.43 7.49 -2.39
CA GLU A 131 -36.78 8.88 -2.03
C GLU A 131 -35.61 9.61 -1.37
N ASN A 132 -34.94 8.99 -0.40
CA ASN A 132 -33.76 9.56 0.26
C ASN A 132 -32.59 9.70 -0.74
N PHE A 133 -32.37 8.68 -1.59
CA PHE A 133 -31.37 8.73 -2.64
C PHE A 133 -31.63 9.88 -3.64
N ASN A 134 -32.87 10.00 -4.13
CA ASN A 134 -33.25 11.08 -5.04
C ASN A 134 -33.16 12.45 -4.37
N SER A 135 -33.47 12.57 -3.08
CA SER A 135 -33.33 13.83 -2.34
C SER A 135 -31.87 14.27 -2.24
N LEU A 136 -30.96 13.35 -1.88
CA LEU A 136 -29.51 13.60 -1.86
C LEU A 136 -28.98 13.95 -3.26
N LYS A 137 -29.34 13.16 -4.27
CA LYS A 137 -28.98 13.39 -5.68
C LYS A 137 -29.44 14.77 -6.16
N ASN A 138 -30.70 15.13 -5.93
CA ASN A 138 -31.28 16.38 -6.40
C ASN A 138 -30.67 17.61 -5.71
N SER A 139 -30.08 17.46 -4.52
CA SER A 139 -29.25 18.49 -3.91
C SER A 139 -27.90 18.63 -4.64
N ILE A 140 -27.20 17.51 -4.87
CA ILE A 140 -25.86 17.49 -5.49
C ILE A 140 -25.89 17.89 -6.97
N TYR A 141 -26.88 17.43 -7.75
CA TYR A 141 -26.93 17.70 -9.20
C TYR A 141 -27.22 19.17 -9.53
N LYS A 142 -27.81 19.92 -8.59
CA LYS A 142 -28.05 21.37 -8.70
C LYS A 142 -26.85 22.24 -8.32
N LEU A 143 -25.73 21.64 -7.89
CA LEU A 143 -24.52 22.39 -7.53
C LEU A 143 -23.84 23.03 -8.74
N ASP A 144 -23.38 24.26 -8.56
CA ASP A 144 -22.46 24.95 -9.46
C ASP A 144 -21.07 24.26 -9.47
N ASP A 145 -20.33 24.34 -10.58
CA ASP A 145 -19.03 23.67 -10.75
C ASP A 145 -18.02 24.06 -9.64
N GLU A 146 -18.04 25.33 -9.22
CA GLU A 146 -17.19 25.87 -8.15
C GLU A 146 -17.38 25.19 -6.79
N TYR A 147 -18.57 24.63 -6.51
CA TYR A 147 -18.86 23.99 -5.22
C TYR A 147 -18.54 22.50 -5.20
N LEU A 148 -18.59 21.81 -6.35
CA LEU A 148 -18.35 20.36 -6.43
C LEU A 148 -16.99 19.97 -5.82
N GLY A 149 -15.92 20.70 -6.17
CA GLY A 149 -14.58 20.44 -5.66
C GLY A 149 -14.43 20.65 -4.15
N THR A 150 -15.03 21.72 -3.62
CA THR A 150 -14.96 22.03 -2.17
C THR A 150 -15.76 21.04 -1.33
N ILE A 151 -16.96 20.68 -1.79
CA ILE A 151 -17.85 19.73 -1.09
C ILE A 151 -17.25 18.33 -1.10
N VAL A 152 -16.76 17.82 -2.24
CA VAL A 152 -16.14 16.49 -2.29
C VAL A 152 -14.82 16.43 -1.52
N ASN A 153 -14.10 17.55 -1.38
CA ASN A 153 -12.97 17.61 -0.47
C ASN A 153 -13.40 17.44 1.00
N ALA A 154 -14.47 18.11 1.44
CA ALA A 154 -14.98 17.98 2.81
C ALA A 154 -15.41 16.54 3.12
N PHE A 155 -16.21 15.89 2.27
CA PHE A 155 -16.58 14.48 2.44
C PHE A 155 -15.37 13.52 2.28
N GLY A 156 -14.37 13.88 1.47
CA GLY A 156 -13.10 13.16 1.39
C GLY A 156 -12.29 13.22 2.69
N HIS A 157 -12.25 14.37 3.36
CA HIS A 157 -11.70 14.48 4.70
C HIS A 157 -12.49 13.64 5.71
N MET A 158 -13.83 13.69 5.71
CA MET A 158 -14.67 12.86 6.60
C MET A 158 -14.41 11.35 6.42
N CYS A 159 -14.27 10.87 5.17
CA CYS A 159 -13.85 9.49 4.87
C CYS A 159 -12.52 9.13 5.52
N ILE A 160 -11.51 10.02 5.45
CA ILE A 160 -10.18 9.75 6.00
C ILE A 160 -10.18 9.87 7.53
N LEU A 161 -10.84 10.87 8.11
CA LEU A 161 -10.99 11.04 9.56
C LEU A 161 -11.68 9.81 10.19
N SER A 162 -12.71 9.27 9.52
CA SER A 162 -13.40 8.04 9.94
C SER A 162 -12.47 6.81 9.94
N ASN A 163 -11.53 6.72 9.01
CA ASN A 163 -10.49 5.67 9.03
C ASN A 163 -9.57 5.80 10.25
N PHE A 164 -9.01 7.00 10.47
CA PHE A 164 -8.03 7.23 11.54
C PHE A 164 -8.67 7.12 12.94
N ALA A 165 -9.93 7.50 13.11
CA ALA A 165 -10.73 7.21 14.30
C ALA A 165 -10.94 5.70 14.51
N GLU A 166 -11.25 4.94 13.45
CA GLU A 166 -11.41 3.48 13.54
C GLU A 166 -10.09 2.81 13.94
N TRP A 167 -8.96 3.22 13.37
CA TRP A 167 -7.64 2.68 13.70
C TRP A 167 -7.16 3.07 15.11
N ALA A 168 -7.44 4.30 15.58
CA ALA A 168 -7.24 4.68 16.97
C ALA A 168 -8.09 3.80 17.90
N HIS A 169 -9.36 3.60 17.58
CA HIS A 169 -10.26 2.73 18.31
C HIS A 169 -9.82 1.24 18.29
N ARG A 170 -9.26 0.70 17.20
CA ARG A 170 -8.60 -0.64 17.19
C ARG A 170 -7.50 -0.71 18.26
N GLY A 171 -6.69 0.35 18.40
CA GLY A 171 -5.70 0.49 19.47
C GLY A 171 -6.29 0.49 20.88
N ARG A 172 -7.39 1.23 21.10
CA ARG A 172 -8.13 1.20 22.38
C ARG A 172 -8.65 -0.20 22.72
N ARG A 173 -9.27 -0.89 21.74
CA ARG A 173 -9.75 -2.27 21.92
C ARG A 173 -8.61 -3.21 22.34
N ARG A 174 -7.39 -3.03 21.82
CA ARG A 174 -6.23 -3.83 22.26
C ARG A 174 -5.90 -3.57 23.74
N LYS A 175 -5.73 -2.31 24.13
CA LYS A 175 -5.47 -1.93 25.54
C LYS A 175 -6.55 -2.51 26.49
N ALA A 176 -7.82 -2.46 26.10
CA ALA A 176 -8.93 -3.04 26.86
C ALA A 176 -8.93 -4.59 26.91
N PHE A 177 -8.50 -5.25 25.85
CA PHE A 177 -8.32 -6.71 25.81
C PHE A 177 -7.19 -7.15 26.75
N ASP A 178 -6.01 -6.52 26.62
CA ASP A 178 -4.83 -6.82 27.45
C ASP A 178 -5.11 -6.59 28.95
N MET A 179 -6.01 -5.66 29.29
CA MET A 179 -6.42 -5.36 30.67
C MET A 179 -7.53 -6.26 31.23
N SER A 180 -8.41 -6.81 30.40
CA SER A 180 -9.62 -7.50 30.89
C SER A 180 -9.51 -9.02 30.96
N PHE A 181 -8.61 -9.61 30.16
CA PHE A 181 -8.28 -11.05 30.10
C PHE A 181 -9.45 -12.05 29.99
N THR A 182 -10.68 -11.57 29.78
CA THR A 182 -11.88 -12.40 29.69
C THR A 182 -12.10 -12.80 28.22
N PRO A 183 -12.04 -14.09 27.86
CA PRO A 183 -12.19 -14.49 26.45
C PRO A 183 -13.59 -14.15 25.93
N ASN A 184 -13.68 -13.28 24.91
CA ASN A 184 -14.90 -13.05 24.17
C ASN A 184 -14.63 -13.05 22.66
N GLU A 185 -14.90 -14.22 22.06
CA GLU A 185 -14.53 -14.57 20.68
C GLU A 185 -15.25 -13.74 19.60
N ARG A 186 -16.29 -12.98 19.97
CA ARG A 186 -17.12 -12.18 19.05
C ARG A 186 -16.69 -10.71 18.90
N ILE A 187 -15.74 -10.24 19.70
CA ILE A 187 -15.60 -8.79 19.99
C ILE A 187 -14.18 -8.26 19.78
N TYR A 188 -13.18 -9.04 20.18
CA TYR A 188 -11.88 -8.99 19.52
C TYR A 188 -11.87 -10.11 18.47
N GLY A 189 -11.09 -9.97 17.39
CA GLY A 189 -10.78 -11.13 16.54
C GLY A 189 -10.24 -12.23 17.44
N SER A 190 -10.75 -13.46 17.28
CA SER A 190 -10.80 -14.50 18.33
C SER A 190 -9.56 -14.52 19.23
N VAL A 191 -9.74 -14.72 20.54
CA VAL A 191 -8.66 -14.69 21.55
C VAL A 191 -7.43 -15.47 21.10
N TYR A 192 -7.65 -16.62 20.45
CA TYR A 192 -6.60 -17.47 19.90
C TYR A 192 -5.75 -16.82 18.79
N GLU A 193 -6.21 -15.78 18.09
CA GLU A 193 -5.44 -15.01 17.10
C GLU A 193 -4.35 -14.12 17.72
N THR A 194 -4.38 -13.89 19.04
CA THR A 194 -3.28 -13.22 19.75
C THR A 194 -2.11 -14.17 19.96
N LEU A 195 -0.91 -13.64 20.24
CA LEU A 195 0.26 -14.51 20.45
C LEU A 195 0.07 -15.41 21.69
N LYS A 196 -0.32 -14.81 22.83
CA LYS A 196 -0.59 -15.55 24.08
C LYS A 196 -1.78 -16.52 23.94
N GLY A 197 -2.84 -16.13 23.23
CA GLY A 197 -3.95 -17.03 22.92
C GLY A 197 -3.53 -18.20 22.01
N THR A 198 -2.59 -17.97 21.07
CA THR A 198 -2.01 -19.03 20.25
C THR A 198 -1.20 -20.02 21.08
N PHE A 199 -0.35 -19.52 21.97
CA PHE A 199 0.42 -20.37 22.90
C PHE A 199 -0.50 -21.22 23.77
N HIS A 200 -1.49 -20.62 24.44
CA HIS A 200 -2.46 -21.35 25.25
C HIS A 200 -3.23 -22.42 24.44
N MET A 201 -3.65 -22.09 23.22
CA MET A 201 -4.32 -23.03 22.31
C MET A 201 -3.42 -24.22 21.93
N LEU A 202 -2.17 -23.96 21.52
CA LEU A 202 -1.22 -25.00 21.11
C LEU A 202 -0.84 -25.94 22.27
N ILE A 203 -0.57 -25.38 23.45
CA ILE A 203 -0.30 -26.17 24.67
C ILE A 203 -1.53 -27.05 25.01
N LYS A 204 -2.74 -26.49 24.92
CA LYS A 204 -3.99 -27.24 25.13
C LYS A 204 -4.24 -28.30 24.03
N SER A 205 -3.69 -28.12 22.84
CA SER A 205 -3.67 -29.12 21.76
C SER A 205 -2.55 -30.16 21.87
N GLY A 206 -1.72 -30.11 22.92
CA GLY A 206 -0.70 -31.11 23.20
C GLY A 206 0.69 -30.87 22.58
N PHE A 207 0.95 -29.67 22.05
CA PHE A 207 2.30 -29.29 21.59
C PHE A 207 3.21 -28.95 22.76
N ASP A 208 4.50 -29.33 22.68
CA ASP A 208 5.48 -28.97 23.71
C ASP A 208 5.81 -27.48 23.65
N ILE A 209 6.04 -26.88 24.83
CA ILE A 209 6.28 -25.45 24.95
C ILE A 209 7.60 -25.00 24.33
N ASN A 210 8.61 -25.89 24.28
CA ASN A 210 9.89 -25.64 23.63
C ASN A 210 9.78 -25.80 22.11
N GLU A 211 8.95 -26.73 21.61
CA GLU A 211 8.62 -26.82 20.19
C GLU A 211 7.96 -25.52 19.69
N ILE A 212 7.02 -24.95 20.46
CA ILE A 212 6.36 -23.69 20.13
C ILE A 212 7.37 -22.52 20.16
N TYR A 213 8.26 -22.47 21.16
CA TYR A 213 9.34 -21.47 21.26
C TYR A 213 10.31 -21.54 20.08
N GLU A 214 10.83 -22.74 19.76
CA GLU A 214 11.72 -22.97 18.64
C GLU A 214 11.05 -22.60 17.32
N GLN A 215 9.81 -23.01 17.10
CA GLN A 215 9.11 -22.70 15.87
C GLN A 215 8.88 -21.19 15.69
N LEU A 216 8.61 -20.43 16.76
CA LEU A 216 8.54 -18.98 16.67
C LEU A 216 9.92 -18.35 16.43
N CYS A 217 10.97 -18.80 17.11
CA CYS A 217 12.32 -18.24 16.93
C CYS A 217 12.90 -18.52 15.55
N ASN A 218 12.51 -19.64 14.93
CA ASN A 218 12.98 -20.09 13.62
C ASN A 218 12.06 -19.68 12.46
N GLN A 219 11.02 -18.85 12.68
CA GLN A 219 10.14 -18.34 11.60
C GLN A 219 10.50 -16.92 11.13
N THR A 220 10.18 -16.62 9.86
CA THR A 220 10.42 -15.33 9.23
C THR A 220 9.24 -14.90 8.35
N ILE A 221 8.78 -13.66 8.54
CA ILE A 221 7.80 -13.00 7.67
C ILE A 221 8.51 -11.90 6.87
N ASP A 222 8.59 -12.03 5.54
CA ASP A 222 9.19 -11.03 4.65
C ASP A 222 8.09 -10.17 4.02
N PHE A 223 7.98 -8.94 4.52
CA PHE A 223 7.02 -7.94 4.08
C PHE A 223 7.56 -7.19 2.85
N VAL A 224 7.07 -7.54 1.67
CA VAL A 224 7.45 -6.88 0.42
C VAL A 224 6.56 -5.66 0.22
N LEU A 225 7.07 -4.52 0.68
CA LEU A 225 6.37 -3.23 0.66
C LEU A 225 6.31 -2.67 -0.76
N THR A 226 5.16 -2.11 -1.13
CA THR A 226 4.95 -1.59 -2.48
C THR A 226 4.28 -0.23 -2.51
N THR A 227 4.74 0.63 -3.40
CA THR A 227 4.00 1.84 -3.76
C THR A 227 2.78 1.48 -4.59
N HIS A 228 1.68 2.20 -4.34
CA HIS A 228 0.43 2.04 -5.05
C HIS A 228 0.04 3.34 -5.77
N PRO A 229 -0.26 3.31 -7.08
CA PRO A 229 -0.70 4.52 -7.79
C PRO A 229 -1.94 5.14 -7.13
N THR A 230 -2.87 4.30 -6.67
CA THR A 230 -4.14 4.75 -6.07
C THR A 230 -4.02 5.10 -4.57
N GLN A 231 -2.81 5.33 -4.05
CA GLN A 231 -2.60 5.79 -2.68
C GLN A 231 -3.27 7.16 -2.50
N ALA A 232 -4.49 7.15 -1.95
CA ALA A 232 -5.37 8.32 -1.93
C ALA A 232 -4.74 9.50 -1.15
N ILE A 233 -4.11 9.19 -0.02
CA ILE A 233 -3.49 10.13 0.91
C ILE A 233 -2.03 10.37 0.49
N ARG A 234 -1.66 11.66 0.32
CA ARG A 234 -0.28 12.09 0.05
C ARG A 234 0.53 12.07 1.35
N THR A 235 1.84 11.77 1.32
CA THR A 235 2.71 11.66 2.51
C THR A 235 2.62 12.88 3.45
N SER A 236 2.53 14.09 2.88
CA SER A 236 2.33 15.35 3.63
C SER A 236 1.04 15.40 4.45
N LEU A 237 -0.04 14.77 3.96
CA LEU A 237 -1.31 14.65 4.66
C LEU A 237 -1.31 13.48 5.64
N LEU A 238 -0.65 12.37 5.30
CA LEU A 238 -0.52 11.18 6.14
C LEU A 238 0.08 11.52 7.52
N LYS A 239 1.09 12.41 7.55
CA LYS A 239 1.66 12.94 8.81
C LYS A 239 0.59 13.57 9.71
N ASN A 240 -0.25 14.44 9.14
CA ASN A 240 -1.28 15.17 9.89
C ASN A 240 -2.34 14.22 10.44
N TYR A 241 -2.87 13.31 9.61
CA TYR A 241 -3.87 12.32 10.07
C TYR A 241 -3.32 11.35 11.12
N THR A 242 -2.07 10.92 10.98
CA THR A 242 -1.40 10.07 11.99
C THR A 242 -1.30 10.82 13.32
N GLN A 243 -0.95 12.11 13.32
CA GLN A 243 -0.95 12.92 14.53
C GLN A 243 -2.35 13.16 15.12
N LEU A 244 -3.39 13.32 14.30
CA LEU A 244 -4.78 13.39 14.79
C LEU A 244 -5.16 12.12 15.58
N ALA A 245 -4.89 10.92 15.04
CA ALA A 245 -5.16 9.66 15.73
C ALA A 245 -4.31 9.47 17.01
N GLU A 246 -3.04 9.88 17.00
CA GLU A 246 -2.21 9.87 18.20
C GLU A 246 -2.69 10.88 19.26
N LEU A 247 -3.30 12.00 18.87
CA LEU A 247 -3.89 12.98 19.79
C LEU A 247 -5.20 12.49 20.42
N LEU A 248 -6.05 11.79 19.66
CA LEU A 248 -7.22 11.08 20.23
C LEU A 248 -6.79 10.09 21.32
N LEU A 249 -5.79 9.26 21.02
CA LEU A 249 -5.22 8.31 21.98
C LEU A 249 -4.54 8.98 23.20
N LYS A 250 -4.08 10.24 23.07
CA LYS A 250 -3.54 11.02 24.20
C LYS A 250 -4.68 11.60 25.06
N LEU A 251 -5.78 12.07 24.46
CA LEU A 251 -6.96 12.58 25.18
C LEU A 251 -7.54 11.53 26.15
N ASP A 252 -7.63 10.26 25.72
CA ASP A 252 -8.09 9.10 26.51
C ASP A 252 -7.33 8.87 27.85
N ASN A 253 -6.18 9.53 28.05
CA ASN A 253 -5.33 9.34 29.23
C ASN A 253 -5.08 10.66 29.99
N THR A 254 -5.79 11.75 29.65
CA THR A 254 -5.50 13.13 30.10
C THR A 254 -6.59 13.69 31.04
N ASP A 255 -7.21 12.85 31.87
CA ASP A 255 -8.47 13.20 32.55
C ASP A 255 -8.41 14.24 33.68
N LYS A 256 -7.23 14.51 34.24
CA LYS A 256 -7.11 15.32 35.48
C LYS A 256 -6.75 16.79 35.28
N GLU A 257 -6.42 17.23 34.07
CA GLU A 257 -5.86 18.56 33.82
C GLU A 257 -6.50 19.24 32.59
N LEU A 258 -7.44 20.16 32.83
CA LEU A 258 -8.21 20.85 31.78
C LEU A 258 -7.32 21.59 30.76
N TYR A 259 -6.22 22.21 31.20
CA TYR A 259 -5.31 22.91 30.28
C TYR A 259 -4.57 21.93 29.34
N LYS A 260 -4.22 20.72 29.81
CA LYS A 260 -3.66 19.66 28.96
C LYS A 260 -4.69 19.17 27.93
N LYS A 261 -5.95 18.95 28.34
CA LYS A 261 -7.03 18.65 27.37
C LYS A 261 -7.20 19.77 26.34
N LYS A 262 -7.21 21.04 26.76
CA LYS A 262 -7.27 22.18 25.83
C LYS A 262 -6.12 22.18 24.83
N ILE A 263 -4.87 22.04 25.28
CA ILE A 263 -3.69 21.97 24.39
C ILE A 263 -3.82 20.82 23.38
N LEU A 264 -4.33 19.65 23.78
CA LEU A 264 -4.58 18.54 22.85
C LEU A 264 -5.68 18.86 21.82
N TYR A 265 -6.77 19.54 22.21
CA TYR A 265 -7.81 20.01 21.28
C TYR A 265 -7.33 21.12 20.33
N ASP A 266 -6.54 22.08 20.81
CA ASP A 266 -5.97 23.13 19.96
C ASP A 266 -5.00 22.52 18.93
N ASN A 267 -4.22 21.50 19.33
CA ASN A 267 -3.41 20.70 18.40
C ASN A 267 -4.26 19.89 17.40
N LEU A 268 -5.37 19.27 17.81
CA LEU A 268 -6.30 18.60 16.89
C LEU A 268 -6.83 19.58 15.84
N LYS A 269 -7.30 20.77 16.25
CA LYS A 269 -7.74 21.82 15.33
C LYS A 269 -6.61 22.25 14.38
N THR A 270 -5.38 22.35 14.88
CA THR A 270 -4.20 22.75 14.09
C THR A 270 -3.87 21.72 13.00
N TYR A 271 -3.79 20.43 13.33
CA TYR A 271 -3.52 19.38 12.33
C TYR A 271 -4.69 19.19 11.35
N LEU A 272 -5.94 19.40 11.79
CA LEU A 272 -7.11 19.35 10.93
C LEU A 272 -7.16 20.52 9.94
N LEU A 273 -6.88 21.74 10.39
CA LEU A 273 -6.73 22.92 9.53
C LEU A 273 -5.55 22.75 8.55
N ALA A 274 -4.41 22.24 9.03
CA ALA A 274 -3.25 21.95 8.18
C ALA A 274 -3.56 20.87 7.13
N ALA A 275 -4.38 19.87 7.45
CA ALA A 275 -4.87 18.89 6.47
C ALA A 275 -5.82 19.53 5.45
N TRP A 276 -6.78 20.35 5.88
CA TRP A 276 -7.73 21.05 5.00
C TRP A 276 -7.06 22.04 4.04
N LYS A 277 -6.06 22.80 4.52
CA LYS A 277 -5.30 23.78 3.72
C LYS A 277 -4.20 23.14 2.86
N THR A 278 -3.93 21.84 3.00
CA THR A 278 -2.95 21.11 2.18
C THR A 278 -3.63 20.46 0.98
N ASP A 279 -3.23 20.85 -0.23
CA ASP A 279 -3.78 20.30 -1.47
C ASP A 279 -3.72 18.76 -1.49
N VAL A 280 -4.88 18.12 -1.68
CA VAL A 280 -5.06 16.66 -1.75
C VAL A 280 -4.58 16.09 -3.09
N ILE A 281 -4.46 16.93 -4.12
CA ILE A 281 -4.09 16.57 -5.48
C ILE A 281 -2.56 16.45 -5.63
N ARG A 282 -2.10 15.56 -6.51
CA ARG A 282 -0.72 15.52 -7.01
C ARG A 282 -0.70 16.27 -8.35
N ARG A 283 -0.44 17.59 -8.34
CA ARG A 283 -0.41 18.40 -9.58
C ARG A 283 0.77 18.07 -10.50
N ILE A 284 1.83 17.47 -9.94
CA ILE A 284 2.97 16.89 -10.66
C ILE A 284 2.87 15.36 -10.56
N LYS A 285 3.16 14.65 -11.66
CA LYS A 285 3.25 13.18 -11.67
C LYS A 285 4.50 12.72 -10.90
N PRO A 286 4.39 11.81 -9.92
CA PRO A 286 5.56 11.33 -9.19
C PRO A 286 6.46 10.46 -10.09
N THR A 287 7.77 10.60 -9.93
CA THR A 287 8.77 9.69 -10.48
C THR A 287 8.85 8.41 -9.64
N PRO A 288 9.50 7.33 -10.12
CA PRO A 288 9.76 6.16 -9.29
C PRO A 288 10.68 6.45 -8.09
N ILE A 289 11.47 7.53 -8.14
CA ILE A 289 12.31 7.99 -7.03
C ILE A 289 11.44 8.64 -5.95
N ASP A 290 10.49 9.51 -6.31
CA ASP A 290 9.52 10.09 -5.36
C ASP A 290 8.68 9.00 -4.67
N GLU A 291 8.35 7.93 -5.41
CA GLU A 291 7.69 6.74 -4.88
C GLU A 291 8.60 5.99 -3.87
N ALA A 292 9.88 5.79 -4.18
CA ALA A 292 10.83 5.15 -3.25
C ALA A 292 11.07 5.98 -1.97
N ILE A 293 11.27 7.30 -2.10
CA ILE A 293 11.42 8.22 -0.96
C ILE A 293 10.16 8.20 -0.08
N SER A 294 8.97 8.30 -0.69
CA SER A 294 7.70 8.24 0.03
C SER A 294 7.51 6.93 0.82
N LEU A 295 8.13 5.83 0.38
CA LEU A 295 8.11 4.55 1.10
C LEU A 295 9.13 4.52 2.24
N VAL A 296 10.34 5.03 2.01
CA VAL A 296 11.38 5.17 3.05
C VAL A 296 10.89 6.04 4.21
N ASP A 297 10.22 7.17 3.93
CA ASP A 297 9.57 8.02 4.94
C ASP A 297 8.63 7.21 5.84
N ILE A 298 7.84 6.30 5.25
CA ILE A 298 6.88 5.48 5.98
C ILE A 298 7.59 4.41 6.81
N VAL A 299 8.63 3.74 6.28
CA VAL A 299 9.39 2.74 7.04
C VAL A 299 10.07 3.39 8.26
N GLU A 300 10.69 4.57 8.10
CA GLU A 300 11.27 5.32 9.19
C GLU A 300 10.24 5.66 10.28
N ASN A 301 9.18 6.39 9.91
CA ASN A 301 8.25 6.98 10.88
C ASN A 301 7.28 5.96 11.48
N CYS A 302 7.00 4.86 10.76
CA CYS A 302 5.95 3.90 11.13
C CYS A 302 6.48 2.54 11.57
N ILE A 303 7.71 2.14 11.18
CA ILE A 303 8.21 0.76 11.35
C ILE A 303 9.51 0.71 12.15
N PHE A 304 10.58 1.41 11.71
CA PHE A 304 11.96 1.23 12.20
C PHE A 304 12.10 1.38 13.71
N TYR A 305 11.60 2.46 14.30
CA TYR A 305 11.70 2.71 15.74
C TYR A 305 10.75 1.87 16.61
N ARG A 306 9.86 1.09 15.98
CA ARG A 306 8.80 0.33 16.66
C ARG A 306 9.10 -1.16 16.77
N ILE A 307 9.87 -1.72 15.83
CA ILE A 307 10.29 -3.14 15.82
C ILE A 307 10.84 -3.63 17.17
N PRO A 308 11.77 -2.92 17.87
CA PRO A 308 12.31 -3.43 19.13
C PRO A 308 11.24 -3.55 20.24
N ASN A 309 10.25 -2.65 20.25
CA ASN A 309 9.12 -2.73 21.20
C ASN A 309 8.24 -3.96 20.93
N ILE A 310 8.12 -4.40 19.68
CA ILE A 310 7.34 -5.59 19.30
C ILE A 310 8.10 -6.86 19.68
N ILE A 311 9.43 -6.88 19.53
CA ILE A 311 10.26 -8.00 20.00
C ILE A 311 10.23 -8.08 21.53
N ARG A 312 10.28 -6.95 22.25
CA ARG A 312 10.08 -6.93 23.71
C ARG A 312 8.68 -7.39 24.14
N TYR A 313 7.65 -7.18 23.32
CA TYR A 313 6.34 -7.79 23.57
C TYR A 313 6.41 -9.33 23.46
N ILE A 314 7.13 -9.88 22.48
CA ILE A 314 7.33 -11.33 22.35
C ILE A 314 8.17 -11.87 23.52
N ASP A 315 9.29 -11.22 23.87
CA ASP A 315 10.12 -11.57 25.04
C ASP A 315 9.27 -11.58 26.34
N ASN A 316 8.31 -10.65 26.50
CA ASN A 316 7.39 -10.63 27.64
C ASN A 316 6.41 -11.82 27.63
N VAL A 317 5.83 -12.18 26.47
CA VAL A 317 4.97 -13.38 26.37
C VAL A 317 5.77 -14.64 26.67
N PHE A 318 7.03 -14.72 26.23
CA PHE A 318 7.93 -15.83 26.56
C PHE A 318 8.22 -15.91 28.06
N TYR A 319 8.49 -14.77 28.71
CA TYR A 319 8.70 -14.70 30.16
C TYR A 319 7.49 -15.23 30.96
N GLU A 320 6.26 -14.93 30.56
CA GLU A 320 5.04 -15.48 31.20
C GLU A 320 4.94 -17.02 31.13
N TYR A 321 5.66 -17.64 30.19
CA TYR A 321 5.75 -19.09 30.01
C TYR A 321 7.07 -19.69 30.54
N ASN A 322 7.88 -18.91 31.26
CA ASN A 322 9.24 -19.25 31.72
C ASN A 322 10.23 -19.59 30.60
N LEU A 323 9.98 -19.12 29.37
CA LEU A 323 10.87 -19.29 28.22
C LEU A 323 11.95 -18.20 28.20
N PRO A 324 13.14 -18.48 27.65
CA PRO A 324 14.13 -17.45 27.36
C PRO A 324 13.61 -16.44 26.32
N PRO A 325 14.20 -15.23 26.20
CA PRO A 325 13.84 -14.27 25.16
C PRO A 325 14.10 -14.84 23.75
N VAL A 326 13.51 -14.20 22.73
CA VAL A 326 13.73 -14.52 21.32
C VAL A 326 15.23 -14.62 21.03
N LYS A 327 15.69 -15.64 20.29
CA LYS A 327 17.13 -15.82 19.99
C LYS A 327 17.70 -14.62 19.25
N MET A 328 18.98 -14.29 19.45
CA MET A 328 19.59 -13.08 18.88
C MET A 328 19.70 -13.11 17.35
N ASP A 329 19.81 -14.31 16.77
CA ASP A 329 19.88 -14.56 15.34
C ASP A 329 18.50 -14.57 14.62
N SER A 330 17.40 -14.73 15.37
CA SER A 330 16.02 -14.79 14.85
C SER A 330 15.62 -13.61 13.98
N LYS A 331 15.18 -13.89 12.75
CA LYS A 331 14.68 -12.92 11.77
C LYS A 331 13.15 -12.95 11.72
N ILE A 332 12.50 -12.63 12.84
CA ILE A 332 11.03 -12.73 13.02
C ILE A 332 10.25 -12.03 11.89
N CYS A 333 10.72 -10.86 11.47
CA CYS A 333 10.27 -10.21 10.24
C CYS A 333 11.42 -9.57 9.47
N LEU A 334 11.22 -9.35 8.17
CA LEU A 334 12.11 -8.67 7.24
C LEU A 334 11.29 -7.71 6.36
N PHE A 335 11.97 -6.74 5.75
CA PHE A 335 11.33 -5.77 4.85
C PHE A 335 12.04 -5.72 3.49
N SER A 336 11.25 -5.92 2.44
CA SER A 336 11.64 -5.81 1.04
C SER A 336 10.85 -4.68 0.36
N SER A 337 11.27 -4.25 -0.82
CA SER A 337 10.66 -3.17 -1.60
C SER A 337 10.62 -3.52 -3.10
N TRP A 338 9.62 -2.99 -3.81
CA TRP A 338 9.56 -2.96 -5.28
C TRP A 338 9.82 -1.56 -5.87
N ALA A 339 9.81 -0.51 -5.04
CA ALA A 339 9.94 0.87 -5.52
C ALA A 339 11.34 1.13 -6.06
N GLY A 340 11.48 1.37 -7.37
CA GLY A 340 12.77 1.52 -8.06
C GLY A 340 13.41 0.23 -8.61
N GLY A 341 12.79 -0.94 -8.39
CA GLY A 341 13.25 -2.24 -8.90
C GLY A 341 12.26 -2.96 -9.81
N ASP A 342 10.96 -2.80 -9.56
CA ASP A 342 9.90 -3.34 -10.41
C ASP A 342 9.64 -2.42 -11.61
N ARG A 343 10.05 -2.91 -12.78
CA ARG A 343 9.98 -2.24 -14.08
C ARG A 343 8.97 -2.85 -15.05
N ASP A 344 8.14 -3.82 -14.62
CA ASP A 344 7.07 -4.41 -15.44
C ASP A 344 6.16 -3.31 -16.01
N GLY A 345 6.28 -3.11 -17.33
CA GLY A 345 5.58 -2.08 -18.08
C GLY A 345 5.76 -0.66 -17.53
N ASN A 346 6.85 -0.38 -16.81
CA ASN A 346 7.18 0.93 -16.27
C ASN A 346 8.51 1.44 -16.86
N PRO A 347 8.49 2.06 -18.06
CA PRO A 347 9.71 2.51 -18.75
C PRO A 347 10.46 3.64 -18.03
N PHE A 348 9.92 4.15 -16.91
CA PHE A 348 10.57 5.15 -16.07
C PHE A 348 11.48 4.54 -14.97
N VAL A 349 11.44 3.23 -14.74
CA VAL A 349 12.38 2.53 -13.85
C VAL A 349 13.58 2.08 -14.68
N LEU A 350 14.57 2.96 -14.75
CA LEU A 350 15.83 2.77 -15.46
C LEU A 350 16.84 2.01 -14.59
N PRO A 351 17.94 1.49 -15.14
CA PRO A 351 19.05 0.93 -14.35
C PRO A 351 19.57 1.92 -13.29
N GLU A 352 19.69 3.19 -13.65
CA GLU A 352 20.12 4.29 -12.78
C GLU A 352 19.14 4.53 -11.64
N THR A 353 17.83 4.33 -11.86
CA THR A 353 16.81 4.39 -10.81
C THR A 353 17.05 3.32 -9.74
N THR A 354 17.40 2.10 -10.15
CA THR A 354 17.73 0.99 -9.25
C THR A 354 19.01 1.27 -8.47
N ARG A 355 20.07 1.76 -9.14
CA ARG A 355 21.32 2.20 -8.49
C ARG A 355 21.06 3.30 -7.45
N TYR A 356 20.30 4.33 -7.81
CA TYR A 356 19.94 5.43 -6.93
C TYR A 356 19.20 4.93 -5.69
N VAL A 357 18.15 4.11 -5.86
CA VAL A 357 17.33 3.66 -4.73
C VAL A 357 18.11 2.75 -3.79
N CYS A 358 18.94 1.82 -4.27
CA CYS A 358 19.78 0.99 -3.40
C CYS A 358 20.77 1.83 -2.56
N TYR A 359 21.41 2.84 -3.14
CA TYR A 359 22.30 3.72 -2.37
C TYR A 359 21.54 4.68 -1.44
N MET A 360 20.36 5.18 -1.83
CA MET A 360 19.50 6.03 -0.99
C MET A 360 18.99 5.25 0.23
N ASN A 361 18.60 3.99 0.01
CA ASN A 361 18.28 3.01 1.05
C ASN A 361 19.46 2.78 2.02
N LYS A 362 20.69 2.55 1.52
CA LYS A 362 21.89 2.40 2.37
C LYS A 362 22.22 3.67 3.16
N ILE A 363 22.07 4.85 2.54
CA ILE A 363 22.23 6.15 3.22
C ILE A 363 21.22 6.26 4.37
N ARG A 364 19.92 6.05 4.12
CA ARG A 364 18.90 6.24 5.15
C ARG A 364 19.03 5.21 6.27
N GLY A 365 19.33 3.95 5.95
CA GLY A 365 19.63 2.92 6.96
C GLY A 365 20.75 3.39 7.90
N CYS A 366 21.90 3.80 7.35
CA CYS A 366 23.01 4.32 8.14
C CYS A 366 22.65 5.60 8.94
N GLU A 367 21.90 6.53 8.35
CA GLU A 367 21.43 7.76 9.01
C GLU A 367 20.46 7.50 10.17
N LEU A 368 19.71 6.40 10.14
CA LEU A 368 18.84 5.97 11.24
C LEU A 368 19.60 5.28 12.37
N PHE A 369 20.68 4.54 12.08
CA PHE A 369 21.54 3.95 13.11
C PHE A 369 22.45 4.98 13.79
N ILE A 370 22.91 6.00 13.07
CA ILE A 370 23.76 7.07 13.61
C ILE A 370 23.25 7.66 14.95
N PRO A 371 22.00 8.15 15.09
CA PRO A 371 21.52 8.70 16.37
C PRO A 371 21.36 7.63 17.46
N MET A 372 21.11 6.36 17.09
CA MET A 372 21.08 5.25 18.05
C MET A 372 22.49 4.96 18.61
N VAL A 373 23.50 4.93 17.74
CA VAL A 373 24.90 4.77 18.13
C VAL A 373 25.39 5.99 18.92
N GLU A 374 25.02 7.21 18.53
CA GLU A 374 25.31 8.44 19.29
C GLU A 374 24.66 8.43 20.69
N LYS A 375 23.54 7.71 20.89
CA LYS A 375 22.98 7.45 22.23
C LYS A 375 23.78 6.39 22.98
N LEU A 376 24.14 5.26 22.36
CA LEU A 376 25.02 4.25 22.97
C LEU A 376 26.39 4.83 23.40
N ILE A 377 26.97 5.75 22.62
CA ILE A 377 28.23 6.46 22.95
C ILE A 377 28.08 7.35 24.20
N ARG A 378 26.88 7.87 24.48
CA ARG A 378 26.57 8.66 25.68
C ARG A 378 26.30 7.76 26.90
N ASP A 379 25.59 6.66 26.69
CA ASP A 379 25.15 5.77 27.76
C ASP A 379 26.26 4.80 28.24
N LEU A 380 27.05 4.22 27.31
CA LEU A 380 28.02 3.15 27.59
C LEU A 380 29.42 3.68 27.94
N THR A 381 29.48 4.53 28.97
CA THR A 381 30.72 5.06 29.57
C THR A 381 31.41 4.09 30.56
N LEU A 382 31.07 2.79 30.47
CA LEU A 382 31.57 1.75 31.36
C LEU A 382 33.05 1.45 31.12
N HIS A 383 33.78 1.18 32.20
CA HIS A 383 35.19 0.81 32.17
C HIS A 383 35.46 -0.69 32.43
N HIS A 384 34.47 -1.42 32.97
CA HIS A 384 34.60 -2.86 33.21
C HIS A 384 34.16 -3.66 31.98
N CYS A 385 35.07 -4.48 31.46
CA CYS A 385 34.92 -5.24 30.22
C CYS A 385 35.88 -6.44 30.20
N THR A 386 35.57 -7.46 29.39
CA THR A 386 36.36 -8.70 29.32
C THR A 386 37.72 -8.46 28.66
N GLN A 387 38.68 -9.34 28.92
CA GLN A 387 40.01 -9.23 28.32
C GLN A 387 39.99 -9.50 26.81
N HIS A 388 39.05 -10.34 26.33
CA HIS A 388 38.80 -10.52 24.89
C HIS A 388 38.40 -9.20 24.23
N PHE A 389 37.39 -8.52 24.77
CA PHE A 389 36.89 -7.26 24.22
C PHE A 389 37.92 -6.14 24.23
N LYS A 390 38.77 -6.04 25.26
CA LYS A 390 39.90 -5.09 25.27
C LYS A 390 40.89 -5.31 24.13
N THR A 391 41.16 -6.57 23.78
CA THR A 391 42.02 -6.93 22.64
C THR A 391 41.31 -6.66 21.31
N TYR A 392 40.04 -7.05 21.19
CA TYR A 392 39.22 -6.79 20.01
C TYR A 392 39.14 -5.30 19.67
N VAL A 393 38.82 -4.45 20.64
CA VAL A 393 38.74 -3.00 20.45
C VAL A 393 40.11 -2.38 20.14
N LYS A 394 41.22 -2.98 20.62
CA LYS A 394 42.56 -2.53 20.20
C LYS A 394 42.81 -2.84 18.72
N LEU A 395 42.50 -4.05 18.25
CA LEU A 395 42.66 -4.42 16.84
C LEU A 395 41.78 -3.54 15.94
N LEU A 396 40.50 -3.39 16.29
CA LEU A 396 39.54 -2.52 15.61
C LEU A 396 39.99 -1.05 15.56
N GLU A 397 40.68 -0.54 16.58
CA GLU A 397 41.30 0.78 16.56
C GLU A 397 42.60 0.82 15.74
N ASP A 398 43.46 -0.20 15.82
CA ASP A 398 44.72 -0.27 15.08
C ASP A 398 44.46 -0.28 13.56
N ASP A 399 43.47 -1.05 13.08
CA ASP A 399 43.06 -1.15 11.67
C ASP A 399 42.65 0.21 11.08
N VAL A 400 41.87 0.99 11.85
CA VAL A 400 41.34 2.30 11.45
C VAL A 400 42.20 3.48 11.93
N SER A 401 43.32 3.22 12.62
CA SER A 401 44.11 4.24 13.34
C SER A 401 44.59 5.37 12.43
N GLN A 402 45.12 5.00 11.26
CA GLN A 402 45.52 5.85 10.14
C GLN A 402 44.40 6.77 9.59
N TYR A 403 43.12 6.46 9.86
CA TYR A 403 41.97 7.23 9.40
C TYR A 403 41.33 8.04 10.53
N ILE A 404 41.07 7.43 11.69
CA ILE A 404 40.34 8.08 12.80
C ILE A 404 41.27 8.75 13.82
N PHE A 405 42.41 8.12 14.12
CA PHE A 405 43.21 8.39 15.33
C PHE A 405 44.63 8.89 15.04
N ASP A 406 44.84 9.47 13.86
CA ASP A 406 46.13 10.02 13.40
C ASP A 406 46.77 10.94 14.47
N LYS A 407 48.06 10.68 14.75
CA LYS A 407 48.82 11.31 15.83
C LYS A 407 48.93 12.82 15.68
N ASP A 408 48.96 13.30 14.43
CA ASP A 408 49.13 14.72 14.10
C ASP A 408 47.82 15.47 13.84
N ARG A 409 46.66 14.80 13.93
CA ARG A 409 45.29 15.37 13.84
C ARG A 409 44.99 16.15 12.54
N LYS A 410 45.51 15.72 11.38
CA LYS A 410 45.58 16.61 10.19
C LYS A 410 44.63 16.33 9.01
N TYR A 411 43.81 15.27 9.01
CA TYR A 411 42.87 15.04 7.88
C TYR A 411 41.41 14.82 8.28
N LEU A 412 40.98 13.60 8.67
CA LEU A 412 39.56 13.34 8.93
C LEU A 412 39.03 14.07 10.18
N SER A 413 39.88 14.38 11.16
CA SER A 413 39.58 15.28 12.28
C SER A 413 39.34 16.74 11.87
N GLN A 414 39.70 17.13 10.64
CA GLN A 414 39.39 18.44 10.06
C GLN A 414 38.15 18.39 9.17
N LYS A 415 37.98 17.32 8.36
CA LYS A 415 36.75 17.12 7.56
C LYS A 415 35.51 16.89 8.43
N PHE A 416 35.65 16.15 9.52
CA PHE A 416 34.63 16.08 10.56
C PHE A 416 34.78 17.26 11.54
N TYR A 417 34.32 18.45 11.15
CA TYR A 417 34.21 19.63 12.05
C TYR A 417 33.50 19.30 13.39
N TRP A 418 32.64 18.27 13.39
CA TRP A 418 31.89 17.75 14.54
C TRP A 418 32.67 16.78 15.44
N PHE A 419 33.97 16.56 15.24
CA PHE A 419 34.78 15.55 15.97
C PHE A 419 35.20 15.99 17.39
N SER A 420 34.30 16.65 18.12
CA SER A 420 34.35 16.93 19.56
C SER A 420 32.92 17.33 19.99
N PRO A 421 32.29 16.65 20.97
CA PRO A 421 32.83 16.55 22.34
C PRO A 421 33.44 15.18 22.74
N PHE A 422 33.40 14.19 21.86
CA PHE A 422 33.74 12.79 22.20
C PHE A 422 35.23 12.43 22.02
N SER A 423 36.04 13.32 21.45
CA SER A 423 37.42 13.02 21.02
C SER A 423 38.46 12.96 22.13
N LYS A 424 38.13 13.41 23.35
CA LYS A 424 38.85 12.99 24.57
C LYS A 424 38.22 11.69 25.09
N SER A 425 38.27 10.61 24.32
CA SER A 425 37.87 9.30 24.83
C SER A 425 38.81 8.92 25.97
N ASN A 426 38.25 8.62 27.12
CA ASN A 426 39.01 8.12 28.26
C ASN A 426 39.57 6.75 27.87
N LYS A 427 40.88 6.53 28.07
CA LYS A 427 41.51 5.24 27.72
C LYS A 427 40.84 4.03 28.38
N ARG A 428 40.11 4.25 29.49
CA ARG A 428 39.34 3.24 30.22
C ARG A 428 37.93 2.96 29.66
N GLU A 429 37.36 3.83 28.83
CA GLU A 429 35.98 3.69 28.30
C GLU A 429 35.95 2.85 27.01
N ILE A 430 36.13 1.53 27.16
CA ILE A 430 36.38 0.61 26.03
C ILE A 430 35.18 0.46 25.10
N TYR A 431 33.95 0.42 25.62
CA TYR A 431 32.74 0.34 24.78
C TYR A 431 32.55 1.61 23.95
N ARG A 432 32.72 2.79 24.57
CA ARG A 432 32.65 4.09 23.89
C ARG A 432 33.66 4.20 22.75
N ARG A 433 34.87 3.65 22.92
CA ARG A 433 35.91 3.56 21.88
C ARG A 433 35.45 2.71 20.68
N ALA A 434 34.94 1.50 20.91
CA ALA A 434 34.38 0.66 19.84
C ALA A 434 33.24 1.36 19.07
N LEU A 435 32.33 2.00 19.80
CA LEU A 435 31.17 2.70 19.22
C LEU A 435 31.55 3.96 18.44
N LEU A 436 32.65 4.64 18.81
CA LEU A 436 33.20 5.75 18.03
C LEU A 436 33.74 5.28 16.66
N VAL A 437 34.33 4.08 16.59
CA VAL A 437 34.69 3.47 15.30
C VAL A 437 33.42 3.18 14.50
N VAL A 438 32.42 2.49 15.08
CA VAL A 438 31.11 2.23 14.42
C VAL A 438 30.49 3.51 13.86
N TRP A 439 30.44 4.59 14.64
CA TRP A 439 29.93 5.88 14.21
C TRP A 439 30.70 6.45 13.01
N ALA A 440 32.04 6.41 13.04
CA ALA A 440 32.87 6.88 11.94
C ALA A 440 32.68 6.03 10.67
N LYS A 441 32.54 4.70 10.80
CA LYS A 441 32.26 3.79 9.68
C LYS A 441 30.86 4.03 9.09
N LEU A 442 29.82 4.25 9.92
CA LEU A 442 28.49 4.66 9.44
C LEU A 442 28.53 6.00 8.68
N LYS A 443 29.17 7.04 9.25
CA LYS A 443 29.29 8.36 8.59
C LYS A 443 30.07 8.26 7.28
N SER A 444 31.14 7.48 7.23
CA SER A 444 31.93 7.24 6.00
C SER A 444 31.11 6.53 4.93
N THR A 445 30.34 5.50 5.31
CA THR A 445 29.40 4.78 4.42
C THR A 445 28.39 5.75 3.79
N VAL A 446 27.83 6.67 4.58
CA VAL A 446 26.91 7.72 4.08
C VAL A 446 27.61 8.65 3.09
N GLN A 447 28.85 9.08 3.34
CA GLN A 447 29.56 9.96 2.42
C GLN A 447 29.93 9.26 1.09
N VAL A 448 30.43 8.03 1.13
CA VAL A 448 30.72 7.24 -0.08
C VAL A 448 29.46 7.09 -0.93
N CYS A 449 28.34 6.68 -0.33
CA CYS A 449 27.07 6.53 -1.05
C CYS A 449 26.55 7.86 -1.61
N LYS A 450 26.77 8.99 -0.92
CA LYS A 450 26.41 10.33 -1.42
C LYS A 450 27.28 10.76 -2.62
N SER A 451 28.59 10.51 -2.60
CA SER A 451 29.45 10.69 -3.78
C SER A 451 28.98 9.83 -4.96
N LEU A 452 28.70 8.54 -4.73
CA LEU A 452 28.25 7.60 -5.76
C LEU A 452 26.89 7.99 -6.38
N ILE A 453 25.95 8.53 -5.60
CA ILE A 453 24.67 9.06 -6.12
C ILE A 453 24.86 10.36 -6.92
N SER A 454 25.74 11.26 -6.46
CA SER A 454 25.96 12.56 -7.08
C SER A 454 27.01 12.55 -8.20
N HIS A 455 27.46 11.34 -8.59
CA HIS A 455 28.55 11.10 -9.56
C HIS A 455 29.83 11.90 -9.26
N GLN A 456 30.07 12.21 -7.98
CA GLN A 456 31.29 12.87 -7.52
C GLN A 456 32.38 11.84 -7.22
N PRO A 457 33.68 12.23 -7.28
CA PRO A 457 34.76 11.40 -6.78
C PRO A 457 34.51 10.92 -5.35
N VAL A 458 34.84 9.65 -5.08
CA VAL A 458 34.81 9.08 -3.73
C VAL A 458 36.12 9.42 -3.03
N ASP A 459 36.05 9.86 -1.77
CA ASP A 459 37.25 10.01 -0.94
C ASP A 459 37.75 8.61 -0.53
N THR A 460 38.95 8.25 -0.99
CA THR A 460 39.55 6.93 -0.76
C THR A 460 39.78 6.61 0.72
N ASN A 461 39.73 7.60 1.63
CA ASN A 461 39.76 7.37 3.08
C ASN A 461 38.38 7.03 3.64
N PHE A 462 37.29 7.62 3.11
CA PHE A 462 35.93 7.20 3.46
C PHE A 462 35.60 5.83 2.84
N GLU A 463 36.12 5.52 1.66
CA GLU A 463 36.00 4.21 1.00
C GLU A 463 36.70 3.09 1.78
N LYS A 464 37.87 3.36 2.37
CA LYS A 464 38.56 2.39 3.25
C LYS A 464 37.97 2.31 4.66
N LEU A 465 37.16 3.30 5.06
CA LEU A 465 36.57 3.39 6.40
C LEU A 465 35.08 2.99 6.45
N MET A 466 34.38 2.87 5.32
CA MET A 466 32.97 2.46 5.32
C MET A 466 32.75 1.02 5.80
N PHE A 467 31.48 0.66 6.05
CA PHE A 467 31.08 -0.73 6.27
C PHE A 467 30.90 -1.47 4.94
N ASN A 468 31.58 -2.61 4.84
CA ASN A 468 31.60 -3.52 3.71
C ASN A 468 30.34 -4.42 3.68
N SER A 469 29.81 -4.77 4.86
CA SER A 469 28.62 -5.62 5.01
C SER A 469 27.79 -5.22 6.24
N SER A 470 26.59 -5.78 6.37
CA SER A 470 25.76 -5.57 7.57
C SER A 470 26.22 -6.45 8.75
N GLU A 471 26.84 -7.58 8.43
CA GLU A 471 27.41 -8.55 9.35
C GLU A 471 28.60 -7.95 10.12
N GLU A 472 29.45 -7.15 9.46
CA GLU A 472 30.56 -6.38 10.07
C GLU A 472 30.06 -5.36 11.11
N PHE A 473 28.85 -4.80 10.89
CA PHE A 473 28.21 -3.89 11.84
C PHE A 473 27.52 -4.65 13.00
N GLU A 474 26.93 -5.81 12.71
CA GLU A 474 26.37 -6.70 13.75
C GLU A 474 27.46 -7.20 14.70
N GLU A 475 28.62 -7.62 14.17
CA GLU A 475 29.76 -8.16 14.93
C GLU A 475 30.23 -7.23 16.05
N ILE A 476 30.58 -5.98 15.73
CA ILE A 476 31.12 -5.02 16.72
C ILE A 476 30.12 -4.76 17.85
N LEU A 477 28.82 -4.72 17.54
CA LEU A 477 27.76 -4.56 18.54
C LEU A 477 27.52 -5.85 19.35
N MET A 478 27.66 -7.03 18.74
CA MET A 478 27.58 -8.31 19.42
C MET A 478 28.76 -8.52 20.38
N GLU A 479 29.97 -8.07 20.04
CA GLU A 479 31.11 -8.09 20.97
C GLU A 479 30.90 -7.14 22.17
N CYS A 480 30.30 -5.97 21.95
CA CYS A 480 29.84 -5.12 23.06
C CYS A 480 28.83 -5.86 23.96
N TYR A 481 27.86 -6.56 23.37
CA TYR A 481 26.80 -7.28 24.09
C TYR A 481 27.33 -8.49 24.88
N LYS A 482 28.24 -9.29 24.29
CA LYS A 482 28.94 -10.40 24.95
C LYS A 482 29.72 -9.88 26.15
N SER A 483 30.59 -8.88 25.92
CA SER A 483 31.43 -8.31 26.98
C SER A 483 30.61 -7.74 28.13
N LEU A 484 29.50 -7.03 27.87
CA LEU A 484 28.62 -6.54 28.93
C LEU A 484 28.01 -7.71 29.72
N SER A 485 27.48 -8.73 29.04
CA SER A 485 26.85 -9.89 29.67
C SER A 485 27.84 -10.67 30.57
N GLU A 486 29.01 -11.02 30.02
CA GLU A 486 30.10 -11.71 30.74
C GLU A 486 30.68 -10.86 31.89
N SER A 487 30.69 -9.53 31.74
CA SER A 487 31.19 -8.60 32.77
C SER A 487 30.17 -8.29 33.88
N GLY A 488 29.08 -9.06 34.00
CA GLY A 488 28.02 -8.86 35.00
C GLY A 488 27.08 -7.67 34.71
N ASN A 489 27.13 -7.09 33.52
CA ASN A 489 26.36 -5.92 33.09
C ASN A 489 25.20 -6.32 32.13
N ALA A 490 24.68 -7.54 32.24
CA ALA A 490 23.67 -8.10 31.33
C ALA A 490 22.39 -7.24 31.20
N LEU A 491 21.94 -6.60 32.29
CA LEU A 491 20.80 -5.67 32.25
C LEU A 491 21.01 -4.47 31.31
N ILE A 492 22.27 -4.07 31.09
CA ILE A 492 22.64 -2.97 30.18
C ILE A 492 22.70 -3.49 28.74
N ALA A 493 23.17 -4.72 28.55
CA ALA A 493 23.17 -5.41 27.25
C ALA A 493 21.73 -5.63 26.73
N GLU A 494 20.85 -6.15 27.58
CA GLU A 494 19.41 -6.35 27.34
C GLU A 494 18.61 -5.05 27.21
N GLY A 495 19.20 -3.92 27.60
CA GLY A 495 18.68 -2.58 27.38
C GLY A 495 18.84 -2.12 25.92
N TYR A 496 19.19 -0.85 25.75
CA TYR A 496 19.16 -0.19 24.44
C TYR A 496 20.11 -0.80 23.39
N LEU A 497 21.17 -1.52 23.81
CA LEU A 497 22.06 -2.23 22.88
C LEU A 497 21.35 -3.37 22.15
N LYS A 498 20.53 -4.17 22.86
CA LYS A 498 19.65 -5.19 22.26
C LYS A 498 18.71 -4.57 21.23
N ASP A 499 18.13 -3.40 21.51
CA ASP A 499 17.23 -2.71 20.57
C ASP A 499 17.93 -2.31 19.26
N VAL A 500 19.18 -1.84 19.33
CA VAL A 500 19.99 -1.55 18.13
C VAL A 500 20.30 -2.84 17.37
N LEU A 501 20.76 -3.89 18.06
CA LEU A 501 21.06 -5.20 17.46
C LEU A 501 19.85 -5.82 16.74
N ARG A 502 18.64 -5.70 17.31
CA ARG A 502 17.41 -6.13 16.63
C ARG A 502 17.16 -5.39 15.33
N ASN A 503 17.36 -4.06 15.32
CA ASN A 503 17.21 -3.28 14.10
C ASN A 503 18.30 -3.65 13.07
N VAL A 504 19.55 -3.88 13.47
CA VAL A 504 20.60 -4.36 12.56
C VAL A 504 20.20 -5.71 11.93
N LYS A 505 19.68 -6.65 12.72
CA LYS A 505 19.29 -7.99 12.24
C LYS A 505 18.15 -7.98 11.22
N ILE A 506 17.25 -7.00 11.32
CA ILE A 506 16.01 -6.91 10.53
C ILE A 506 16.14 -5.99 9.31
N PHE A 507 16.88 -4.89 9.44
CA PHE A 507 17.01 -3.87 8.39
C PHE A 507 18.39 -3.88 7.69
N GLY A 508 19.43 -4.40 8.35
CA GLY A 508 20.82 -4.26 7.91
C GLY A 508 21.23 -2.80 7.70
N LEU A 509 22.31 -2.56 6.96
CA LEU A 509 22.69 -1.20 6.53
C LEU A 509 21.73 -0.60 5.49
N HIS A 510 20.88 -1.42 4.86
CA HIS A 510 20.16 -1.09 3.63
C HIS A 510 18.68 -0.74 3.82
N LEU A 511 18.13 -0.82 5.04
CA LEU A 511 16.73 -0.52 5.40
C LEU A 511 15.66 -1.42 4.75
N MET A 512 15.70 -1.65 3.44
CA MET A 512 14.85 -2.57 2.68
C MET A 512 15.64 -3.21 1.56
N LYS A 513 15.46 -4.53 1.34
CA LYS A 513 15.97 -5.22 0.15
C LYS A 513 15.15 -4.85 -1.09
N LEU A 514 15.80 -4.61 -2.23
CA LEU A 514 15.11 -4.27 -3.48
C LEU A 514 14.92 -5.52 -4.36
N ASP A 515 13.67 -5.94 -4.57
CA ASP A 515 13.34 -6.92 -5.62
C ASP A 515 13.40 -6.24 -6.99
N ILE A 516 13.92 -6.96 -7.99
CA ILE A 516 13.84 -6.58 -9.40
C ILE A 516 12.70 -7.36 -10.04
N ARG A 517 11.84 -6.72 -10.84
CA ARG A 517 10.76 -7.40 -11.59
C ARG A 517 10.71 -6.94 -13.03
N GLN A 518 10.67 -7.87 -13.99
CA GLN A 518 10.56 -7.60 -15.42
C GLN A 518 9.64 -8.65 -16.09
N GLU A 519 9.08 -8.37 -17.27
CA GLU A 519 8.30 -9.34 -18.07
C GLU A 519 9.21 -10.22 -18.96
N SER A 520 8.94 -11.54 -18.99
CA SER A 520 9.69 -12.58 -19.73
C SER A 520 10.00 -12.22 -21.18
N GLU A 521 9.01 -11.68 -21.88
CA GLU A 521 9.08 -11.18 -23.25
C GLU A 521 10.24 -10.19 -23.47
N LYS A 522 10.63 -9.39 -22.46
CA LYS A 522 11.78 -8.48 -22.57
C LYS A 522 13.12 -9.20 -22.52
N HIS A 523 13.21 -10.31 -21.79
CA HIS A 523 14.38 -11.18 -21.79
C HIS A 523 14.50 -11.92 -23.14
N ILE A 524 13.37 -12.40 -23.68
CA ILE A 524 13.30 -13.05 -25.00
C ILE A 524 13.74 -12.07 -26.10
N GLN A 525 13.21 -10.83 -26.11
CA GLN A 525 13.61 -9.78 -27.06
C GLN A 525 15.10 -9.41 -26.96
N ALA A 526 15.68 -9.40 -25.76
CA ALA A 526 17.11 -9.16 -25.57
C ALA A 526 17.98 -10.32 -26.10
N MET A 527 17.53 -11.58 -25.92
CA MET A 527 18.23 -12.75 -26.46
C MET A 527 18.12 -12.86 -27.98
N ASP A 528 16.97 -12.51 -28.56
CA ASP A 528 16.79 -12.43 -30.02
C ASP A 528 17.82 -11.50 -30.66
N TYR A 529 18.03 -10.30 -30.08
CA TYR A 529 19.03 -9.35 -30.58
C TYR A 529 20.46 -9.89 -30.49
N ILE A 530 20.81 -10.61 -29.41
CA ILE A 530 22.12 -11.27 -29.29
C ILE A 530 22.27 -12.35 -30.36
N CYS A 531 21.27 -13.19 -30.57
CA CYS A 531 21.33 -14.29 -31.54
C CYS A 531 21.34 -13.79 -33.00
N GLU A 532 20.68 -12.67 -33.31
CA GLU A 532 20.80 -11.96 -34.58
C GLU A 532 22.24 -11.47 -34.81
N LYS A 533 22.87 -10.82 -33.82
CA LYS A 533 24.26 -10.34 -33.90
C LYS A 533 25.28 -11.48 -33.98
N LEU A 534 25.02 -12.61 -33.32
CA LEU A 534 25.82 -13.84 -33.42
C LEU A 534 25.52 -14.67 -34.69
N GLN A 535 24.54 -14.28 -35.50
CA GLN A 535 24.09 -14.98 -36.72
C GLN A 535 23.56 -16.41 -36.46
N THR A 536 23.08 -16.69 -35.25
CA THR A 536 22.59 -18.02 -34.81
C THR A 536 21.07 -18.20 -34.94
N GLY A 537 20.39 -17.34 -35.70
CA GLY A 537 18.93 -17.33 -35.83
C GLY A 537 18.23 -16.58 -34.69
N LYS A 538 16.90 -16.74 -34.57
CA LYS A 538 16.09 -16.13 -33.50
C LYS A 538 15.79 -17.13 -32.40
N TYR A 539 16.17 -16.80 -31.16
CA TYR A 539 15.87 -17.59 -29.97
C TYR A 539 14.36 -17.74 -29.75
N SER A 540 13.57 -16.71 -30.04
CA SER A 540 12.11 -16.70 -29.89
C SER A 540 11.41 -17.81 -30.67
N LEU A 541 11.95 -18.20 -31.84
CA LEU A 541 11.39 -19.21 -32.75
C LEU A 541 11.66 -20.67 -32.32
N LEU A 542 12.61 -20.91 -31.42
CA LEU A 542 12.92 -22.26 -30.91
C LEU A 542 11.75 -22.83 -30.08
N SER A 543 11.60 -24.15 -30.07
CA SER A 543 10.71 -24.85 -29.13
C SER A 543 11.22 -24.77 -27.68
N GLU A 544 10.37 -25.10 -26.70
CA GLU A 544 10.79 -25.04 -25.28
C GLU A 544 11.95 -26.00 -24.96
N GLU A 545 12.00 -27.17 -25.59
CA GLU A 545 13.07 -28.16 -25.42
C GLU A 545 14.39 -27.62 -25.99
N GLU A 546 14.39 -27.11 -27.22
CA GLU A 546 15.54 -26.45 -27.85
C GLU A 546 16.01 -25.22 -27.06
N LYS A 547 15.09 -24.45 -26.47
CA LYS A 547 15.42 -23.31 -25.59
C LYS A 547 16.10 -23.75 -24.31
N ILE A 548 15.60 -24.80 -23.65
CA ILE A 548 16.23 -25.36 -22.44
C ILE A 548 17.64 -25.84 -22.77
N ASP A 549 17.84 -26.59 -23.84
CA ASP A 549 19.17 -27.10 -24.22
C ASP A 549 20.13 -25.98 -24.64
N PHE A 550 19.69 -25.03 -25.47
CA PHE A 550 20.47 -23.85 -25.86
C PHE A 550 20.98 -23.08 -24.63
N LEU A 551 20.09 -22.75 -23.70
CA LEU A 551 20.45 -22.04 -22.47
C LEU A 551 21.34 -22.89 -21.55
N THR A 552 21.10 -24.20 -21.46
CA THR A 552 21.90 -25.11 -20.63
C THR A 552 23.35 -25.18 -21.12
N ASN A 553 23.55 -25.24 -22.44
CA ASN A 553 24.88 -25.23 -23.05
C ASN A 553 25.61 -23.90 -22.75
N ILE A 554 24.92 -22.76 -22.82
CA ILE A 554 25.47 -21.45 -22.43
C ILE A 554 25.80 -21.42 -20.93
N LEU A 555 24.91 -21.93 -20.07
CA LEU A 555 25.08 -21.96 -18.61
C LEU A 555 26.26 -22.85 -18.17
N GLN A 556 26.56 -23.93 -18.89
CA GLN A 556 27.72 -24.80 -18.66
C GLN A 556 29.03 -24.29 -19.30
N SER A 557 28.95 -23.53 -20.40
CA SER A 557 30.11 -22.97 -21.11
C SER A 557 30.88 -21.93 -20.30
N ASN A 558 32.20 -21.81 -20.49
CA ASN A 558 33.00 -20.68 -19.98
C ASN A 558 33.29 -19.60 -21.05
N ARG A 559 32.77 -19.76 -22.28
CA ARG A 559 32.86 -18.76 -23.34
C ARG A 559 31.78 -17.68 -23.12
N PRO A 560 32.13 -16.38 -23.04
CA PRO A 560 31.14 -15.30 -23.00
C PRO A 560 30.21 -15.31 -24.22
N LEU A 561 28.92 -15.09 -23.96
CA LEU A 561 27.87 -14.98 -24.96
C LEU A 561 27.79 -13.58 -25.56
N ILE A 562 27.83 -12.56 -24.71
CA ILE A 562 27.56 -11.16 -25.11
C ILE A 562 28.83 -10.57 -25.75
N PRO A 563 28.79 -10.08 -27.00
CA PRO A 563 29.95 -9.46 -27.64
C PRO A 563 30.40 -8.19 -26.92
N ASN A 564 31.72 -8.07 -26.71
CA ASN A 564 32.31 -6.81 -26.25
C ASN A 564 31.95 -5.70 -27.26
N ASN A 565 31.46 -4.57 -26.76
CA ASN A 565 30.99 -3.40 -27.51
C ASN A 565 29.62 -3.52 -28.24
N ILE A 566 28.81 -4.56 -28.00
CA ILE A 566 27.43 -4.64 -28.57
C ILE A 566 26.53 -3.43 -28.19
N GLU A 567 26.83 -2.74 -27.08
CA GLU A 567 26.13 -1.51 -26.69
C GLU A 567 26.59 -0.24 -27.42
N GLN A 568 27.65 -0.32 -28.22
CA GLN A 568 28.30 0.82 -28.90
C GLN A 568 27.99 0.87 -30.41
N GLU A 569 27.25 -0.12 -30.93
CA GLU A 569 26.82 -0.15 -32.32
C GLU A 569 25.77 0.94 -32.64
N GLU A 570 25.54 1.21 -33.92
CA GLU A 570 24.43 2.04 -34.36
C GLU A 570 23.09 1.26 -34.24
N ASP A 571 22.00 1.98 -33.93
CA ASP A 571 20.63 1.45 -33.77
C ASP A 571 20.43 0.27 -32.79
N VAL A 572 21.16 0.26 -31.67
CA VAL A 572 20.91 -0.71 -30.58
C VAL A 572 19.52 -0.52 -29.93
N PRO A 573 18.66 -1.56 -29.82
CA PRO A 573 17.34 -1.45 -29.23
C PRO A 573 17.37 -0.99 -27.76
N SER A 574 16.55 0.01 -27.43
CA SER A 574 16.48 0.58 -26.09
C SER A 574 15.98 -0.42 -25.04
N ASP A 575 15.12 -1.38 -25.41
CA ASP A 575 14.70 -2.47 -24.54
C ASP A 575 15.87 -3.42 -24.18
N PHE A 576 16.70 -3.79 -25.16
CA PHE A 576 17.92 -4.60 -24.94
C PHE A 576 18.89 -3.88 -23.99
N LEU A 577 19.20 -2.60 -24.27
CA LEU A 577 20.06 -1.79 -23.40
C LEU A 577 19.52 -1.71 -21.97
N ASN A 578 18.21 -1.53 -21.79
CA ASN A 578 17.60 -1.50 -20.45
C ASN A 578 17.71 -2.85 -19.71
N VAL A 579 17.58 -3.99 -20.42
CA VAL A 579 17.74 -5.32 -19.82
C VAL A 579 19.20 -5.55 -19.41
N ILE A 580 20.15 -5.39 -20.32
CA ILE A 580 21.59 -5.62 -20.07
C ILE A 580 22.12 -4.69 -18.97
N LYS A 581 21.84 -3.38 -19.05
CA LYS A 581 22.28 -2.41 -18.04
C LYS A 581 21.63 -2.63 -16.67
N THR A 582 20.43 -3.21 -16.61
CA THR A 582 19.82 -3.61 -15.33
C THR A 582 20.66 -4.69 -14.65
N PHE A 583 21.05 -5.75 -15.37
CA PHE A 583 21.89 -6.80 -14.81
C PHE A 583 23.30 -6.30 -14.48
N ASP A 584 23.90 -5.44 -15.31
CA ASP A 584 25.17 -4.76 -15.00
C ASP A 584 25.08 -3.95 -13.70
N VAL A 585 24.06 -3.11 -13.51
CA VAL A 585 23.82 -2.38 -12.25
C VAL A 585 23.64 -3.33 -11.08
N CYS A 586 22.84 -4.39 -11.23
CA CYS A 586 22.60 -5.37 -10.16
C CYS A 586 23.85 -6.21 -9.84
N SER A 587 24.83 -6.29 -10.74
CA SER A 587 26.13 -6.92 -10.49
C SER A 587 27.10 -6.04 -9.68
N GLN A 588 26.89 -4.72 -9.67
CA GLN A 588 27.72 -3.71 -8.99
C GLN A 588 27.22 -3.39 -7.57
N ILE A 589 25.91 -3.46 -7.33
CA ILE A 589 25.28 -3.22 -6.02
C ILE A 589 25.67 -4.34 -5.03
N GLU A 590 25.70 -4.07 -3.72
CA GLU A 590 25.95 -5.07 -2.67
C GLU A 590 24.86 -6.17 -2.65
N GLU A 591 25.23 -7.45 -2.57
CA GLU A 591 24.27 -8.58 -2.59
C GLU A 591 23.19 -8.48 -1.51
N SER A 592 23.56 -7.97 -0.33
CA SER A 592 22.67 -7.81 0.82
C SER A 592 21.56 -6.77 0.57
N ALA A 593 21.76 -5.82 -0.35
CA ALA A 593 20.78 -4.80 -0.73
C ALA A 593 19.70 -5.33 -1.69
N LEU A 594 19.95 -6.47 -2.34
CA LEU A 594 19.08 -7.04 -3.36
C LEU A 594 18.16 -8.15 -2.81
N GLY A 595 17.00 -8.25 -3.43
CA GLY A 595 15.96 -9.25 -3.18
C GLY A 595 15.92 -10.31 -4.28
N ALA A 596 14.72 -10.73 -4.66
CA ALA A 596 14.47 -11.63 -5.78
C ALA A 596 14.64 -10.93 -7.13
N TYR A 597 14.91 -11.73 -8.18
CA TYR A 597 14.64 -11.33 -9.56
C TYR A 597 13.36 -12.04 -10.03
N ILE A 598 12.28 -11.28 -10.25
CA ILE A 598 10.94 -11.80 -10.51
C ILE A 598 10.65 -11.73 -12.01
N VAL A 599 10.30 -12.88 -12.59
CA VAL A 599 9.95 -13.01 -14.01
C VAL A 599 8.44 -13.04 -14.17
N SER A 600 7.90 -11.92 -14.64
CA SER A 600 6.46 -11.70 -14.90
C SER A 600 6.06 -12.32 -16.23
N MET A 601 4.81 -12.76 -16.36
CA MET A 601 4.32 -13.54 -17.50
C MET A 601 5.20 -14.77 -17.80
N CYS A 602 5.65 -15.44 -16.73
CA CYS A 602 6.37 -16.71 -16.83
C CYS A 602 5.40 -17.83 -17.22
N ASN A 603 5.67 -18.50 -18.33
CA ASN A 603 4.88 -19.63 -18.84
C ASN A 603 5.73 -20.90 -19.03
N ASN A 604 7.06 -20.77 -19.03
CA ASN A 604 8.02 -21.79 -19.43
C ASN A 604 9.18 -21.90 -18.43
N ALA A 605 9.97 -22.97 -18.52
CA ALA A 605 11.20 -23.13 -17.74
C ALA A 605 12.35 -22.30 -18.35
N SER A 606 12.38 -22.17 -19.68
CA SER A 606 13.35 -21.34 -20.40
C SER A 606 13.31 -19.86 -19.97
N ASP A 607 12.14 -19.32 -19.60
CA ASP A 607 11.97 -17.96 -19.04
C ASP A 607 12.91 -17.69 -17.84
N ILE A 608 13.12 -18.71 -17.00
CA ILE A 608 13.92 -18.63 -15.77
C ILE A 608 15.40 -18.90 -16.07
N LEU A 609 15.71 -19.92 -16.87
CA LEU A 609 17.08 -20.22 -17.30
C LEU A 609 17.71 -19.05 -18.08
N LEU A 610 16.90 -18.31 -18.83
CA LEU A 610 17.33 -17.14 -19.60
C LEU A 610 17.76 -15.97 -18.69
N VAL A 611 17.07 -15.76 -17.57
CA VAL A 611 17.51 -14.79 -16.55
C VAL A 611 18.81 -15.25 -15.88
N GLU A 612 18.97 -16.54 -15.60
CA GLU A 612 20.23 -17.06 -15.03
C GLU A 612 21.41 -16.90 -16.01
N VAL A 613 21.19 -17.01 -17.33
CA VAL A 613 22.20 -16.65 -18.34
C VAL A 613 22.62 -15.19 -18.18
N PHE A 614 21.68 -14.24 -18.19
CA PHE A 614 22.04 -12.83 -18.04
C PHE A 614 22.69 -12.49 -16.68
N GLN A 615 22.27 -13.15 -15.59
CA GLN A 615 22.92 -13.01 -14.28
C GLN A 615 24.36 -13.56 -14.26
N LYS A 616 24.62 -14.63 -15.01
CA LYS A 616 25.96 -15.23 -15.15
C LYS A 616 26.88 -14.35 -16.00
N GLU A 617 26.43 -13.96 -17.19
CA GLU A 617 27.27 -13.26 -18.18
C GLU A 617 27.74 -11.88 -17.71
N LEU A 618 26.93 -11.16 -16.93
CA LEU A 618 27.21 -9.78 -16.51
C LEU A 618 27.85 -9.69 -15.11
N LYS A 619 28.26 -10.84 -14.55
CA LYS A 619 28.76 -11.00 -13.18
C LYS A 619 30.19 -10.49 -13.01
N LYS A 620 30.40 -9.37 -12.28
CA LYS A 620 31.75 -8.77 -12.08
C LYS A 620 32.77 -9.63 -11.31
N SER A 621 32.34 -10.66 -10.59
CA SER A 621 33.23 -11.58 -9.88
C SER A 621 32.64 -12.98 -9.82
N ALA A 622 33.45 -14.00 -10.12
CA ALA A 622 33.03 -15.40 -10.08
C ALA A 622 32.47 -15.83 -8.71
N GLN A 623 32.99 -15.24 -7.61
CA GLN A 623 32.61 -15.57 -6.22
C GLN A 623 31.26 -14.99 -5.78
N ARG A 624 30.76 -13.93 -6.45
CA ARG A 624 29.49 -13.26 -6.13
C ARG A 624 28.31 -14.25 -6.18
N LYS A 625 27.27 -14.07 -5.38
CA LYS A 625 25.99 -14.77 -5.57
C LYS A 625 25.11 -14.05 -6.58
N THR A 626 24.34 -14.82 -7.35
CA THR A 626 23.24 -14.35 -8.18
C THR A 626 22.03 -14.01 -7.30
N GLN A 627 21.12 -13.17 -7.78
CA GLN A 627 19.80 -13.04 -7.14
C GLN A 627 19.02 -14.34 -7.36
N ARG A 628 18.20 -14.76 -6.40
CA ARG A 628 17.28 -15.88 -6.62
C ARG A 628 16.24 -15.50 -7.68
N VAL A 629 16.12 -16.30 -8.73
CA VAL A 629 15.12 -16.07 -9.80
C VAL A 629 13.79 -16.72 -9.41
N VAL A 630 12.71 -15.96 -9.57
CA VAL A 630 11.37 -16.29 -9.07
C VAL A 630 10.36 -16.19 -10.22
N PRO A 631 9.76 -17.32 -10.68
CA PRO A 631 8.65 -17.27 -11.63
C PRO A 631 7.43 -16.63 -10.98
N LEU A 632 6.79 -15.68 -11.66
CA LEU A 632 5.45 -15.19 -11.32
C LEU A 632 4.41 -15.86 -12.21
N LEU A 633 3.62 -16.74 -11.60
CA LEU A 633 2.47 -17.41 -12.21
C LEU A 633 1.25 -16.51 -12.05
N GLU A 634 0.82 -15.86 -13.14
CA GLU A 634 -0.24 -14.82 -13.13
C GLU A 634 -1.38 -15.02 -14.14
N THR A 635 -1.43 -16.17 -14.81
CA THR A 635 -2.53 -16.59 -15.72
C THR A 635 -3.10 -17.93 -15.27
N ILE A 636 -4.34 -18.26 -15.66
CA ILE A 636 -4.93 -19.59 -15.37
C ILE A 636 -4.10 -20.70 -16.02
N GLN A 637 -3.62 -20.49 -17.25
CA GLN A 637 -2.76 -21.44 -17.95
C GLN A 637 -1.42 -21.67 -17.24
N SER A 638 -0.72 -20.62 -16.81
CA SER A 638 0.56 -20.76 -16.08
C SER A 638 0.38 -21.45 -14.71
N LEU A 639 -0.76 -21.25 -14.05
CA LEU A 639 -1.10 -21.99 -12.82
C LEU A 639 -1.35 -23.48 -13.10
N GLN A 640 -2.03 -23.82 -14.18
CA GLN A 640 -2.28 -25.21 -14.59
C GLN A 640 -1.00 -25.91 -15.09
N MET A 641 -0.12 -25.20 -15.81
CA MET A 641 1.18 -25.69 -16.32
C MET A 641 2.32 -25.61 -15.28
N SER A 642 2.09 -24.99 -14.12
CA SER A 642 3.09 -24.73 -13.07
C SER A 642 3.95 -25.95 -12.69
N CYS A 643 3.36 -27.13 -12.71
CA CYS A 643 3.99 -28.41 -12.44
C CYS A 643 5.10 -28.72 -13.46
N THR A 644 4.80 -28.58 -14.76
CA THR A 644 5.73 -28.80 -15.87
C THR A 644 6.88 -27.79 -15.83
N ILE A 645 6.59 -26.52 -15.55
CA ILE A 645 7.61 -25.46 -15.41
C ILE A 645 8.61 -25.85 -14.30
N LEU A 646 8.11 -26.22 -13.12
CA LEU A 646 8.97 -26.60 -11.99
C LEU A 646 9.73 -27.90 -12.25
N GLU A 647 9.11 -28.92 -12.84
CA GLU A 647 9.80 -30.18 -13.16
C GLU A 647 10.91 -30.00 -14.21
N ASN A 648 10.67 -29.23 -15.26
CA ASN A 648 11.70 -28.98 -16.29
C ASN A 648 12.89 -28.22 -15.71
N LEU A 649 12.64 -27.24 -14.81
CA LEU A 649 13.70 -26.56 -14.06
C LEU A 649 14.48 -27.51 -13.14
N ILE A 650 13.81 -28.39 -12.39
CA ILE A 650 14.48 -29.29 -11.44
C ILE A 650 15.22 -30.44 -12.14
N LYS A 651 14.74 -30.91 -13.29
CA LYS A 651 15.42 -31.91 -14.13
C LYS A 651 16.67 -31.35 -14.82
N ASN A 652 16.74 -30.03 -15.01
CA ASN A 652 17.90 -29.38 -15.61
C ASN A 652 19.16 -29.56 -14.73
N PRO A 653 20.25 -30.18 -15.23
CA PRO A 653 21.40 -30.54 -14.39
C PRO A 653 22.20 -29.33 -13.89
N TRP A 654 22.19 -28.22 -14.64
CA TRP A 654 22.82 -26.97 -14.21
C TRP A 654 21.98 -26.32 -13.10
N TYR A 655 20.68 -26.12 -13.34
CA TYR A 655 19.80 -25.44 -12.39
C TYR A 655 19.66 -26.21 -11.08
N ARG A 656 19.55 -27.54 -11.15
CA ARG A 656 19.58 -28.43 -9.98
C ARG A 656 20.85 -28.30 -9.15
N THR A 657 22.00 -28.10 -9.80
CA THR A 657 23.27 -27.84 -9.11
C THR A 657 23.25 -26.44 -8.49
N HIS A 658 22.82 -25.42 -9.24
CA HIS A 658 22.76 -24.02 -8.82
C HIS A 658 21.88 -23.82 -7.57
N LEU A 659 20.67 -24.38 -7.55
CA LEU A 659 19.78 -24.37 -6.38
C LEU A 659 20.45 -24.97 -5.15
N ARG A 660 21.13 -26.12 -5.30
CA ARG A 660 21.81 -26.81 -4.20
C ARG A 660 23.02 -26.06 -3.66
N THR A 661 23.79 -25.36 -4.50
CA THR A 661 25.03 -24.68 -4.08
C THR A 661 24.85 -23.23 -3.64
N HIS A 662 23.82 -22.52 -4.10
CA HIS A 662 23.63 -21.09 -3.80
C HIS A 662 22.37 -20.76 -2.99
N PHE A 663 21.34 -21.63 -3.01
CA PHE A 663 20.02 -21.36 -2.43
C PHE A 663 19.50 -22.50 -1.52
N ASP A 664 20.39 -23.31 -0.96
CA ASP A 664 20.09 -24.43 -0.05
C ASP A 664 19.01 -25.41 -0.57
N ASN A 665 18.92 -25.59 -1.89
CA ASN A 665 17.88 -26.36 -2.59
C ASN A 665 16.43 -25.85 -2.35
N LYS A 666 16.26 -24.53 -2.14
CA LYS A 666 14.97 -23.84 -2.02
C LYS A 666 14.58 -23.15 -3.33
N GLN A 667 13.32 -23.27 -3.74
CA GLN A 667 12.74 -22.51 -4.85
C GLN A 667 11.66 -21.57 -4.33
N GLU A 668 11.80 -20.27 -4.58
CA GLU A 668 10.69 -19.31 -4.37
C GLU A 668 9.87 -19.19 -5.67
N ILE A 669 8.55 -19.25 -5.53
CA ILE A 669 7.57 -19.10 -6.63
C ILE A 669 6.59 -18.00 -6.23
N MET A 670 6.41 -17.00 -7.11
CA MET A 670 5.44 -15.93 -6.87
C MET A 670 4.10 -16.26 -7.53
N ILE A 671 3.01 -15.96 -6.83
CA ILE A 671 1.65 -16.25 -7.30
C ILE A 671 0.79 -14.97 -7.44
N GLY A 672 0.25 -14.75 -8.64
CA GLY A 672 -0.47 -13.55 -9.04
C GLY A 672 -1.99 -13.69 -8.94
N TYR A 673 -2.58 -13.13 -7.88
CA TYR A 673 -4.02 -13.22 -7.62
C TYR A 673 -4.89 -12.29 -8.49
N SER A 674 -4.50 -11.01 -8.62
CA SER A 674 -5.36 -10.02 -9.32
C SER A 674 -5.39 -10.25 -10.83
N ASP A 675 -4.26 -10.62 -11.42
CA ASP A 675 -4.13 -10.79 -12.87
C ASP A 675 -4.68 -12.15 -13.35
N SER A 676 -4.55 -13.23 -12.56
CA SER A 676 -5.26 -14.49 -12.85
C SER A 676 -6.78 -14.35 -12.65
N GLY A 677 -7.21 -13.52 -11.69
CA GLY A 677 -8.61 -13.12 -11.52
C GLY A 677 -9.14 -12.29 -12.71
N LYS A 678 -8.29 -11.47 -13.34
CA LYS A 678 -8.61 -10.72 -14.56
C LYS A 678 -8.77 -11.64 -15.77
N ASP A 679 -7.97 -12.71 -15.86
CA ASP A 679 -8.00 -13.72 -16.93
C ASP A 679 -9.20 -14.68 -16.82
N GLY A 680 -9.37 -15.36 -15.68
CA GLY A 680 -10.34 -16.44 -15.52
C GLY A 680 -11.55 -16.17 -14.61
N GLY A 681 -11.64 -14.99 -14.01
CA GLY A 681 -12.60 -14.70 -12.94
C GLY A 681 -12.10 -15.14 -11.56
N ARG A 682 -12.60 -14.48 -10.50
CA ARG A 682 -12.07 -14.60 -9.13
C ARG A 682 -12.19 -16.02 -8.54
N PHE A 683 -13.29 -16.72 -8.81
CA PHE A 683 -13.55 -18.05 -8.27
C PHE A 683 -12.48 -19.06 -8.75
N THR A 684 -12.33 -19.22 -10.06
CA THR A 684 -11.32 -20.08 -10.69
C THR A 684 -9.90 -19.65 -10.35
N SER A 685 -9.61 -18.34 -10.34
CA SER A 685 -8.31 -17.84 -9.88
C SER A 685 -7.96 -18.38 -8.48
N ALA A 686 -8.87 -18.27 -7.51
CA ALA A 686 -8.64 -18.79 -6.16
C ALA A 686 -8.47 -20.32 -6.14
N TRP A 687 -9.25 -21.06 -6.92
CA TRP A 687 -9.19 -22.53 -6.94
C TRP A 687 -7.95 -23.09 -7.65
N GLU A 688 -7.58 -22.55 -8.80
CA GLU A 688 -6.33 -22.94 -9.49
C GLU A 688 -5.09 -22.52 -8.69
N LEU A 689 -5.14 -21.40 -7.95
CA LEU A 689 -4.10 -21.03 -6.99
C LEU A 689 -3.97 -22.01 -5.81
N PHE A 690 -5.08 -22.61 -5.35
CA PHE A 690 -5.06 -23.67 -4.33
C PHE A 690 -4.44 -24.95 -4.91
N LYS A 691 -4.96 -25.43 -6.04
CA LYS A 691 -4.47 -26.64 -6.73
C LYS A 691 -3.00 -26.54 -7.15
N ALA A 692 -2.56 -25.39 -7.67
CA ALA A 692 -1.17 -25.18 -8.08
C ALA A 692 -0.22 -25.24 -6.86
N GLN A 693 -0.56 -24.56 -5.76
CA GLN A 693 0.23 -24.60 -4.53
C GLN A 693 0.40 -26.02 -3.98
N GLU A 694 -0.69 -26.81 -3.90
CA GLU A 694 -0.63 -28.22 -3.47
C GLU A 694 0.32 -29.05 -4.35
N LYS A 695 0.15 -28.97 -5.67
CA LYS A 695 0.94 -29.77 -6.63
C LYS A 695 2.41 -29.36 -6.65
N LEU A 696 2.71 -28.06 -6.57
CA LEU A 696 4.09 -27.55 -6.54
C LEU A 696 4.83 -28.02 -5.27
N VAL A 697 4.18 -28.05 -4.11
CA VAL A 697 4.77 -28.59 -2.87
C VAL A 697 4.97 -30.10 -2.97
N TYR A 698 4.03 -30.83 -3.58
CA TYR A 698 4.16 -32.27 -3.83
C TYR A 698 5.37 -32.57 -4.73
N ILE A 699 5.46 -31.90 -5.89
CA ILE A 699 6.58 -32.04 -6.84
C ILE A 699 7.90 -31.65 -6.18
N GLY A 700 7.95 -30.51 -5.48
CA GLY A 700 9.11 -30.10 -4.71
C GLY A 700 9.59 -31.21 -3.76
N LYS A 701 8.67 -31.82 -3.01
CA LYS A 701 8.97 -32.95 -2.12
C LYS A 701 9.54 -34.16 -2.86
N GLN A 702 9.01 -34.55 -4.03
CA GLN A 702 9.52 -35.69 -4.82
C GLN A 702 10.99 -35.49 -5.22
N TYR A 703 11.39 -34.27 -5.55
CA TYR A 703 12.77 -33.93 -5.88
C TYR A 703 13.57 -33.31 -4.71
N SER A 704 13.09 -33.43 -3.47
CA SER A 704 13.70 -32.85 -2.25
C SER A 704 13.98 -31.34 -2.29
N VAL A 705 13.25 -30.57 -3.11
CA VAL A 705 13.30 -29.10 -3.18
C VAL A 705 12.31 -28.50 -2.17
N GLU A 706 12.76 -27.52 -1.40
CA GLU A 706 11.87 -26.74 -0.54
C GLU A 706 11.21 -25.61 -1.36
N VAL A 707 10.00 -25.85 -1.87
CA VAL A 707 9.18 -24.80 -2.50
C VAL A 707 8.66 -23.82 -1.44
N ARG A 708 8.78 -22.52 -1.73
CA ARG A 708 8.31 -21.38 -0.93
C ARG A 708 7.43 -20.48 -1.79
N PHE A 709 6.37 -19.92 -1.23
CA PHE A 709 5.49 -19.01 -1.96
C PHE A 709 5.72 -17.54 -1.60
N PHE A 710 5.75 -16.71 -2.63
CA PHE A 710 5.62 -15.26 -2.51
C PHE A 710 4.21 -14.85 -2.94
N HIS A 711 3.40 -14.45 -1.96
CA HIS A 711 2.01 -14.08 -2.15
C HIS A 711 1.92 -12.68 -2.78
N GLY A 712 1.52 -12.64 -4.06
CA GLY A 712 1.36 -11.42 -4.85
C GLY A 712 0.18 -10.54 -4.45
N ARG A 713 0.08 -9.38 -5.10
CA ARG A 713 -1.04 -8.42 -4.94
C ARG A 713 -2.40 -9.07 -5.25
N GLY A 714 -3.35 -8.94 -4.33
CA GLY A 714 -4.76 -9.35 -4.49
C GLY A 714 -5.14 -10.69 -3.88
N GLY A 715 -4.20 -11.36 -3.20
CA GLY A 715 -4.56 -12.46 -2.32
C GLY A 715 -5.28 -11.94 -1.08
N SER A 716 -6.18 -12.74 -0.51
CA SER A 716 -6.77 -12.48 0.81
C SER A 716 -5.69 -12.22 1.87
N VAL A 717 -4.60 -12.99 1.81
CA VAL A 717 -3.35 -12.81 2.60
C VAL A 717 -2.78 -11.38 2.45
N SER A 718 -2.71 -10.85 1.23
CA SER A 718 -2.03 -9.58 0.89
C SER A 718 -2.83 -8.30 1.17
N ARG A 719 -4.13 -8.41 1.51
CA ARG A 719 -5.06 -7.26 1.40
C ARG A 719 -5.84 -6.86 2.66
N GLY A 720 -5.90 -7.69 3.70
CA GLY A 720 -6.70 -7.37 4.90
C GLY A 720 -8.19 -7.09 4.62
N GLY A 721 -8.71 -7.60 3.49
CA GLY A 721 -10.13 -7.46 3.07
C GLY A 721 -11.06 -8.51 3.69
N GLY A 722 -10.51 -9.42 4.48
CA GLY A 722 -11.20 -10.25 5.45
C GLY A 722 -10.21 -10.56 6.57
N PRO A 723 -10.56 -11.44 7.53
CA PRO A 723 -9.66 -11.80 8.62
C PRO A 723 -8.33 -12.38 8.10
N GLN A 724 -7.26 -11.59 8.18
CA GLN A 724 -5.97 -11.90 7.52
C GLN A 724 -5.30 -13.15 8.11
N HIS A 725 -5.50 -13.39 9.41
CA HIS A 725 -5.13 -14.64 10.09
C HIS A 725 -5.83 -15.87 9.47
N LEU A 726 -7.15 -15.79 9.20
CA LEU A 726 -7.89 -16.86 8.50
C LEU A 726 -7.40 -17.04 7.05
N ALA A 727 -7.03 -15.95 6.37
CA ALA A 727 -6.50 -16.01 5.00
C ALA A 727 -5.14 -16.74 4.91
N ILE A 728 -4.33 -16.68 5.97
CA ILE A 728 -3.06 -17.41 6.09
C ILE A 728 -3.34 -18.87 6.46
N LEU A 729 -4.19 -19.13 7.46
CA LEU A 729 -4.64 -20.48 7.85
C LEU A 729 -5.37 -21.24 6.74
N SER A 730 -5.87 -20.55 5.71
CA SER A 730 -6.59 -21.16 4.59
C SER A 730 -5.72 -21.52 3.38
N GLN A 731 -4.40 -21.27 3.42
CA GLN A 731 -3.50 -21.80 2.40
C GLN A 731 -3.34 -23.33 2.55
N PRO A 732 -3.04 -24.07 1.45
CA PRO A 732 -3.00 -25.53 1.50
C PRO A 732 -1.91 -26.10 2.41
N ILE A 733 -2.05 -27.38 2.76
CA ILE A 733 -1.15 -28.11 3.66
C ILE A 733 0.31 -28.05 3.15
N ASN A 734 1.26 -27.80 4.06
CA ASN A 734 2.70 -27.67 3.80
C ASN A 734 3.16 -26.51 2.86
N THR A 735 2.25 -25.63 2.40
CA THR A 735 2.60 -24.48 1.55
C THR A 735 3.25 -23.35 2.33
N ILE A 736 2.77 -23.13 3.56
CA ILE A 736 3.35 -22.24 4.56
C ILE A 736 4.01 -23.09 5.64
N LYS A 737 5.28 -22.76 5.95
CA LYS A 737 6.10 -23.35 7.01
C LYS A 737 6.73 -22.19 7.79
N ASN A 738 8.00 -22.32 8.22
CA ASN A 738 8.83 -21.28 8.85
C ASN A 738 9.05 -19.99 8.03
N TYR A 739 8.52 -19.87 6.81
CA TYR A 739 8.72 -18.69 5.96
C TYR A 739 7.43 -18.30 5.25
N LEU A 740 7.08 -17.01 5.32
CA LEU A 740 5.96 -16.39 4.61
C LEU A 740 6.44 -15.08 3.96
N ARG A 741 6.36 -15.00 2.63
CA ARG A 741 6.66 -13.77 1.87
C ARG A 741 5.38 -13.19 1.30
N VAL A 742 5.08 -11.93 1.62
CA VAL A 742 3.78 -11.31 1.32
C VAL A 742 3.96 -9.89 0.77
N THR A 743 3.21 -9.58 -0.29
CA THR A 743 3.17 -8.21 -0.84
C THR A 743 2.25 -7.34 0.02
N ILE A 744 2.74 -6.25 0.60
CA ILE A 744 1.89 -5.24 1.27
C ILE A 744 1.68 -4.07 0.31
N GLN A 745 0.41 -3.73 0.07
CA GLN A 745 0.00 -2.64 -0.83
C GLN A 745 0.00 -1.30 -0.10
N GLY A 746 0.34 -0.18 -0.77
CA GLY A 746 0.51 1.13 -0.12
C GLY A 746 -0.71 1.64 0.67
N GLU A 747 -1.92 1.26 0.25
CA GLU A 747 -3.16 1.49 1.01
C GLU A 747 -3.21 0.67 2.32
N VAL A 748 -2.77 -0.58 2.28
CA VAL A 748 -2.69 -1.50 3.43
C VAL A 748 -1.54 -1.14 4.37
N ILE A 749 -0.38 -0.71 3.86
CA ILE A 749 0.74 -0.16 4.67
C ILE A 749 0.22 0.93 5.62
N THR A 750 -0.69 1.77 5.12
CA THR A 750 -1.26 2.88 5.89
C THR A 750 -2.18 2.39 7.03
N GLN A 751 -3.01 1.38 6.78
CA GLN A 751 -3.85 0.74 7.80
C GLN A 751 -3.02 0.00 8.86
N ASP A 752 -2.10 -0.85 8.39
CA ASP A 752 -1.48 -1.89 9.21
C ASP A 752 -0.28 -1.37 10.01
N PHE A 753 0.45 -0.38 9.51
CA PHE A 753 1.72 0.03 10.12
C PHE A 753 1.74 1.47 10.67
N CYS A 754 0.88 2.41 10.22
CA CYS A 754 1.05 3.82 10.61
C CYS A 754 0.85 4.11 12.11
N LEU A 755 -0.04 3.42 12.82
CA LEU A 755 -0.21 3.59 14.27
C LEU A 755 0.47 2.47 15.08
N LYS A 756 1.06 2.81 16.24
CA LYS A 756 1.79 1.85 17.09
C LYS A 756 0.96 0.61 17.46
N GLY A 757 -0.31 0.81 17.83
CA GLY A 757 -1.22 -0.29 18.18
C GLY A 757 -1.63 -1.16 16.98
N MET A 758 -1.71 -0.56 15.78
CA MET A 758 -1.96 -1.30 14.54
C MET A 758 -0.76 -2.17 14.19
N MET A 759 0.45 -1.59 14.15
CA MET A 759 1.66 -2.33 13.79
C MET A 759 1.90 -3.55 14.68
N LEU A 760 1.71 -3.41 15.99
CA LEU A 760 1.79 -4.52 16.95
C LEU A 760 0.77 -5.62 16.61
N ARG A 761 -0.51 -5.26 16.41
CA ARG A 761 -1.55 -6.24 16.08
C ARG A 761 -1.32 -6.89 14.72
N SER A 762 -0.92 -6.15 13.69
CA SER A 762 -0.66 -6.72 12.37
C SER A 762 0.50 -7.71 12.41
N ILE A 763 1.65 -7.35 13.00
CA ILE A 763 2.78 -8.28 13.12
C ILE A 763 2.43 -9.48 14.01
N GLU A 764 1.72 -9.29 15.12
CA GLU A 764 1.19 -10.40 15.93
C GLU A 764 0.29 -11.34 15.11
N THR A 765 -0.61 -10.79 14.27
CA THR A 765 -1.57 -11.54 13.44
C THR A 765 -0.86 -12.42 12.40
N TYR A 766 0.24 -11.94 11.82
CA TYR A 766 1.09 -12.76 10.94
C TYR A 766 1.88 -13.81 11.73
N ILE A 767 2.49 -13.44 12.86
CA ILE A 767 3.28 -14.35 13.72
C ILE A 767 2.42 -15.51 14.25
N SER A 768 1.21 -15.23 14.71
CA SER A 768 0.28 -16.24 15.25
C SER A 768 -0.25 -17.18 14.17
N ALA A 769 -0.58 -16.65 12.99
CA ALA A 769 -1.04 -17.46 11.86
C ALA A 769 0.08 -18.36 11.31
N LEU A 770 1.31 -17.84 11.20
CA LEU A 770 2.48 -18.58 10.69
C LEU A 770 2.88 -19.74 11.61
N LEU A 771 2.90 -19.47 12.92
CA LEU A 771 3.17 -20.46 13.98
C LEU A 771 2.15 -21.61 13.93
N LYS A 772 0.85 -21.27 13.78
CA LYS A 772 -0.23 -22.26 13.63
C LYS A 772 -0.13 -23.08 12.35
N CYS A 773 0.11 -22.44 11.19
CA CYS A 773 0.27 -23.16 9.92
C CYS A 773 1.38 -24.22 10.03
N SER A 774 2.47 -23.85 10.69
CA SER A 774 3.64 -24.71 10.87
C SER A 774 3.38 -25.90 11.79
N LEU A 775 2.78 -25.67 12.97
CA LEU A 775 2.59 -26.70 14.00
C LEU A 775 1.34 -27.56 13.74
N LEU A 776 0.19 -26.92 13.48
CA LEU A 776 -1.06 -27.62 13.17
C LEU A 776 -1.07 -28.24 11.77
N LYS A 777 -0.18 -27.83 10.87
CA LYS A 777 -0.06 -28.36 9.49
C LYS A 777 -1.38 -28.27 8.69
N ASN A 778 -2.22 -27.27 9.00
CA ASN A 778 -3.55 -27.01 8.42
C ASN A 778 -4.42 -28.28 8.27
N THR A 779 -4.75 -28.93 9.39
CA THR A 779 -5.38 -30.27 9.52
C THR A 779 -6.64 -30.60 8.70
N VAL A 780 -7.25 -29.65 7.97
CA VAL A 780 -8.51 -29.89 7.24
C VAL A 780 -8.23 -30.65 5.94
N LEU A 781 -8.44 -31.97 5.99
CA LEU A 781 -8.43 -32.83 4.82
C LEU A 781 -9.61 -32.49 3.90
N VAL A 782 -9.32 -31.94 2.73
CA VAL A 782 -10.32 -31.53 1.74
C VAL A 782 -10.96 -32.76 1.11
N LYS A 783 -12.25 -32.99 1.38
CA LYS A 783 -13.02 -34.12 0.83
C LYS A 783 -13.06 -34.11 -0.70
N ASP A 784 -13.12 -35.28 -1.33
CA ASP A 784 -13.23 -35.39 -2.79
C ASP A 784 -14.53 -34.79 -3.33
N GLU A 785 -15.65 -34.92 -2.61
CA GLU A 785 -16.92 -34.27 -2.97
C GLU A 785 -16.81 -32.73 -3.05
N TRP A 786 -15.99 -32.12 -2.19
CA TRP A 786 -15.71 -30.69 -2.24
C TRP A 786 -14.82 -30.33 -3.44
N ARG A 787 -13.80 -31.16 -3.75
CA ARG A 787 -12.91 -30.93 -4.90
C ARG A 787 -13.66 -31.02 -6.23
N VAL A 788 -14.48 -32.06 -6.42
CA VAL A 788 -15.33 -32.24 -7.61
C VAL A 788 -16.26 -31.04 -7.79
N LEU A 789 -16.92 -30.58 -6.72
CA LEU A 789 -17.78 -29.39 -6.80
C LEU A 789 -16.99 -28.11 -7.12
N MET A 790 -15.79 -27.93 -6.56
CA MET A 790 -14.95 -26.79 -6.90
C MET A 790 -14.53 -26.79 -8.38
N ASP A 791 -14.19 -27.93 -8.97
CA ASP A 791 -13.84 -28.04 -10.40
C ASP A 791 -15.06 -27.78 -11.31
N GLU A 792 -16.25 -28.30 -10.99
CA GLU A 792 -17.51 -27.99 -11.68
C GLU A 792 -17.82 -26.48 -11.66
N MET A 793 -17.77 -25.87 -10.48
CA MET A 793 -18.05 -24.44 -10.29
C MET A 793 -17.00 -23.54 -10.96
N SER A 794 -15.74 -23.99 -11.01
CA SER A 794 -14.63 -23.31 -11.68
C SER A 794 -14.83 -23.26 -13.19
N GLN A 795 -15.22 -24.37 -13.82
CA GLN A 795 -15.53 -24.39 -15.26
C GLN A 795 -16.71 -23.48 -15.60
N LEU A 796 -17.77 -23.51 -14.79
CA LEU A 796 -18.97 -22.69 -15.00
C LEU A 796 -18.71 -21.19 -14.82
N THR A 797 -18.01 -20.80 -13.74
CA THR A 797 -17.70 -19.38 -13.46
C THR A 797 -16.75 -18.78 -14.48
N THR A 798 -15.69 -19.49 -14.90
CA THR A 798 -14.78 -18.98 -15.95
C THR A 798 -15.46 -18.85 -17.30
N LYS A 799 -16.34 -19.78 -17.68
CA LYS A 799 -17.09 -19.66 -18.93
C LYS A 799 -17.92 -18.38 -18.95
N GLU A 800 -18.68 -18.10 -17.90
CA GLU A 800 -19.50 -16.89 -17.84
C GLU A 800 -18.66 -15.60 -17.75
N TYR A 801 -17.57 -15.62 -16.97
CA TYR A 801 -16.66 -14.49 -16.87
C TYR A 801 -16.07 -14.14 -18.25
N ARG A 802 -15.59 -15.14 -19.00
CA ARG A 802 -15.04 -14.91 -20.36
C ARG A 802 -16.13 -14.48 -21.35
N HIS A 803 -17.33 -15.06 -21.27
CA HIS A 803 -18.46 -14.65 -22.08
C HIS A 803 -18.81 -13.16 -21.92
N VAL A 804 -18.87 -12.68 -20.68
CA VAL A 804 -19.21 -11.28 -20.37
C VAL A 804 -18.05 -10.32 -20.64
N VAL A 805 -16.80 -10.68 -20.35
CA VAL A 805 -15.64 -9.76 -20.36
C VAL A 805 -14.88 -9.75 -21.70
N TYR A 806 -14.86 -10.87 -22.42
CA TYR A 806 -14.03 -11.06 -23.63
C TYR A 806 -14.85 -11.37 -24.90
N GLU A 807 -15.94 -12.13 -24.81
CA GLU A 807 -16.76 -12.48 -25.99
C GLU A 807 -17.78 -11.39 -26.34
N ASN A 808 -18.33 -10.70 -25.34
CA ASN A 808 -19.23 -9.57 -25.55
C ASN A 808 -18.49 -8.34 -26.09
N LYS A 809 -18.70 -8.04 -27.39
CA LYS A 809 -18.08 -6.93 -28.13
C LYS A 809 -18.37 -5.55 -27.53
N ASP A 810 -19.56 -5.37 -26.97
CA ASP A 810 -20.03 -4.08 -26.45
C ASP A 810 -19.54 -3.81 -25.02
N PHE A 811 -19.11 -4.85 -24.30
CA PHE A 811 -18.66 -4.75 -22.91
C PHE A 811 -17.49 -3.76 -22.73
N VAL A 812 -16.54 -3.73 -23.66
CA VAL A 812 -15.38 -2.81 -23.60
C VAL A 812 -15.81 -1.35 -23.74
N ASN A 813 -16.89 -1.08 -24.48
CA ASN A 813 -17.46 0.26 -24.62
C ASN A 813 -18.28 0.64 -23.38
N TYR A 814 -19.16 -0.25 -22.91
CA TYR A 814 -19.90 -0.06 -21.66
C TYR A 814 -18.96 0.23 -20.48
N PHE A 815 -17.90 -0.57 -20.31
CA PHE A 815 -16.89 -0.38 -19.26
C PHE A 815 -16.21 1.00 -19.29
N ARG A 816 -15.91 1.53 -20.49
CA ARG A 816 -15.30 2.86 -20.67
C ARG A 816 -16.28 4.00 -20.32
N CYS A 817 -17.58 3.80 -20.53
CA CYS A 817 -18.63 4.75 -20.19
C CYS A 817 -19.02 4.68 -18.70
N ALA A 818 -19.36 3.49 -18.19
CA ALA A 818 -19.88 3.26 -16.85
C ALA A 818 -18.83 3.34 -15.72
N THR A 819 -17.56 3.63 -16.04
CA THR A 819 -16.48 3.79 -15.05
C THR A 819 -15.57 4.98 -15.40
N PRO A 820 -14.83 5.54 -14.42
CA PRO A 820 -13.78 6.54 -14.67
C PRO A 820 -12.47 5.95 -15.25
N GLN A 821 -12.49 4.83 -16.00
CA GLN A 821 -11.27 4.16 -16.48
C GLN A 821 -10.36 5.14 -17.23
N ILE A 822 -10.93 5.91 -18.16
CA ILE A 822 -10.19 6.81 -19.06
C ILE A 822 -9.51 7.90 -18.23
N GLU A 823 -10.24 8.46 -17.28
CA GLU A 823 -9.85 9.58 -16.43
C GLU A 823 -8.81 9.14 -15.40
N ILE A 824 -8.97 7.97 -14.75
CA ILE A 824 -7.93 7.30 -13.96
C ILE A 824 -6.62 7.18 -14.76
N GLY A 825 -6.72 6.91 -16.06
CA GLY A 825 -5.58 6.85 -16.98
C GLY A 825 -4.94 8.20 -17.32
N LYS A 826 -5.68 9.32 -17.17
CA LYS A 826 -5.19 10.71 -17.30
C LYS A 826 -4.52 11.22 -15.99
N LEU A 827 -4.70 10.55 -14.83
CA LEU A 827 -4.30 11.10 -13.52
C LEU A 827 -2.83 10.87 -13.10
N ASN A 828 -2.30 11.85 -12.36
CA ASN A 828 -0.99 11.83 -11.68
C ASN A 828 -0.97 10.95 -10.40
N LEU A 829 -1.50 9.73 -10.50
CA LEU A 829 -1.64 8.80 -9.39
C LEU A 829 -0.29 8.22 -8.95
N GLY A 830 0.44 7.61 -9.88
CA GLY A 830 1.78 7.04 -9.69
C GLY A 830 2.68 7.20 -10.91
N SER A 831 3.91 6.70 -10.84
CA SER A 831 4.92 6.77 -11.91
C SER A 831 4.52 5.98 -13.16
N ARG A 832 3.83 4.85 -12.97
CA ARG A 832 3.52 3.87 -14.01
C ARG A 832 2.47 4.36 -15.01
N PRO A 833 2.61 4.04 -16.32
CA PRO A 833 1.50 4.11 -17.27
C PRO A 833 0.34 3.18 -16.88
N SER A 834 -0.88 3.48 -17.33
CA SER A 834 -2.10 2.72 -16.98
C SER A 834 -2.39 1.49 -17.86
N LYS A 835 -1.73 1.36 -19.02
CA LYS A 835 -1.88 0.23 -19.98
C LYS A 835 -0.49 -0.21 -20.49
N ARG A 836 -0.34 -1.47 -20.95
CA ARG A 836 0.90 -1.92 -21.62
C ARG A 836 0.95 -1.47 -23.10
N LYS A 837 -0.18 -1.54 -23.82
CA LYS A 837 -0.39 -1.05 -25.21
C LYS A 837 -1.81 -0.47 -25.34
N GLN A 838 -2.17 0.11 -26.48
CA GLN A 838 -3.60 0.37 -26.79
C GLN A 838 -4.31 -0.98 -27.10
N GLY A 839 -5.54 -1.15 -26.64
CA GLY A 839 -6.31 -2.39 -26.84
C GLY A 839 -7.48 -2.60 -25.87
N ASN A 840 -7.90 -3.87 -25.75
CA ASN A 840 -9.02 -4.38 -24.95
C ASN A 840 -8.57 -4.73 -23.51
N VAL A 841 -9.38 -5.50 -22.76
CA VAL A 841 -9.19 -5.80 -21.31
C VAL A 841 -7.88 -6.56 -21.02
N GLU A 842 -7.39 -7.33 -21.98
CA GLU A 842 -6.08 -7.98 -22.01
C GLU A 842 -4.95 -6.96 -21.81
N SER A 843 -5.02 -5.82 -22.53
CA SER A 843 -4.02 -4.74 -22.49
C SER A 843 -4.04 -3.88 -21.21
N LEU A 844 -5.12 -4.00 -20.43
CA LEU A 844 -5.31 -3.33 -19.14
C LEU A 844 -4.71 -4.19 -18.02
N ARG A 845 -3.97 -3.58 -17.10
CA ARG A 845 -3.43 -4.26 -15.90
C ARG A 845 -4.52 -4.45 -14.84
N ALA A 846 -4.38 -5.42 -13.94
CA ALA A 846 -5.41 -5.68 -12.93
C ALA A 846 -5.66 -4.51 -11.95
N ILE A 847 -4.69 -3.64 -11.68
CA ILE A 847 -4.90 -2.47 -10.79
C ILE A 847 -5.95 -1.49 -11.37
N PRO A 848 -5.79 -0.92 -12.59
CA PRO A 848 -6.85 -0.12 -13.22
C PRO A 848 -8.19 -0.86 -13.40
N TRP A 849 -8.16 -2.16 -13.69
CA TRP A 849 -9.37 -3.00 -13.83
C TRP A 849 -10.20 -3.02 -12.55
N VAL A 850 -9.61 -3.51 -11.45
CA VAL A 850 -10.25 -3.58 -10.12
C VAL A 850 -10.63 -2.20 -9.58
N PHE A 851 -9.78 -1.19 -9.80
CA PHE A 851 -10.01 0.15 -9.28
C PHE A 851 -11.18 0.84 -9.97
N SER A 852 -11.33 0.71 -11.30
CA SER A 852 -12.43 1.36 -12.05
C SER A 852 -13.81 0.84 -11.63
N TRP A 853 -13.94 -0.47 -11.38
CA TRP A 853 -15.18 -1.07 -10.85
C TRP A 853 -15.38 -0.88 -9.34
N THR A 854 -14.32 -0.54 -8.60
CA THR A 854 -14.46 -0.08 -7.19
C THR A 854 -15.02 1.34 -7.14
N GLN A 855 -14.66 2.20 -8.09
CA GLN A 855 -15.18 3.58 -8.16
C GLN A 855 -16.70 3.59 -8.39
N ASN A 856 -17.21 2.88 -9.40
CA ASN A 856 -18.64 2.87 -9.72
C ASN A 856 -19.51 1.99 -8.77
N ARG A 857 -18.90 1.39 -7.73
CA ARG A 857 -19.57 0.55 -6.71
C ARG A 857 -20.17 -0.76 -7.22
N MET A 858 -19.77 -1.24 -8.40
CA MET A 858 -20.19 -2.55 -8.90
C MET A 858 -19.25 -3.68 -8.44
N HIS A 859 -17.96 -3.41 -8.27
CA HIS A 859 -16.92 -4.39 -7.90
C HIS A 859 -16.87 -5.67 -8.78
N LEU A 860 -17.33 -5.56 -10.03
CA LEU A 860 -17.49 -6.64 -11.01
C LEU A 860 -16.37 -7.71 -11.03
N PRO A 861 -15.06 -7.37 -10.99
CA PRO A 861 -13.99 -8.36 -11.09
C PRO A 861 -13.92 -9.38 -9.95
N VAL A 862 -14.59 -9.12 -8.82
CA VAL A 862 -14.49 -9.98 -7.62
C VAL A 862 -15.59 -11.04 -7.57
N TRP A 863 -16.76 -10.78 -8.17
CA TRP A 863 -17.94 -11.66 -8.06
C TRP A 863 -18.46 -12.23 -9.39
N LEU A 864 -18.12 -11.66 -10.54
CA LEU A 864 -18.68 -12.09 -11.84
C LEU A 864 -18.41 -13.59 -12.09
N GLY A 865 -19.48 -14.32 -12.42
CA GLY A 865 -19.51 -15.78 -12.57
C GLY A 865 -20.15 -16.49 -11.38
N ILE A 866 -20.11 -15.91 -10.17
CA ILE A 866 -20.70 -16.49 -8.96
C ILE A 866 -22.24 -16.58 -9.09
N GLU A 867 -22.88 -15.71 -9.86
CA GLU A 867 -24.33 -15.72 -10.03
C GLU A 867 -24.85 -17.01 -10.71
N LYS A 868 -24.04 -17.66 -11.55
CA LYS A 868 -24.40 -18.93 -12.19
C LYS A 868 -24.41 -20.10 -11.20
N LEU A 869 -23.66 -19.96 -10.12
CA LEU A 869 -23.61 -20.99 -9.07
C LEU A 869 -24.94 -21.05 -8.31
N TYR A 870 -25.75 -19.98 -8.29
CA TYR A 870 -27.09 -19.98 -7.69
C TYR A 870 -27.99 -21.01 -8.37
N ASP A 871 -28.23 -20.83 -9.67
CA ASP A 871 -29.12 -21.69 -10.45
C ASP A 871 -28.58 -23.13 -10.49
N TYR A 872 -27.25 -23.31 -10.55
CA TYR A 872 -26.58 -24.61 -10.54
C TYR A 872 -26.72 -25.36 -9.20
N LEU A 873 -26.38 -24.74 -8.07
CA LEU A 873 -26.38 -25.38 -6.75
C LEU A 873 -27.80 -25.74 -6.30
N ILE A 874 -28.80 -24.93 -6.66
CA ILE A 874 -30.21 -25.24 -6.43
C ILE A 874 -30.66 -26.40 -7.33
N ALA A 875 -30.47 -26.31 -8.65
CA ALA A 875 -30.94 -27.34 -9.60
C ALA A 875 -30.22 -28.70 -9.45
N LYS A 876 -29.06 -28.75 -8.80
CA LYS A 876 -28.33 -29.99 -8.46
C LYS A 876 -28.45 -30.40 -6.99
N GLY A 877 -29.18 -29.67 -6.15
CA GLY A 877 -29.33 -29.96 -4.72
C GLY A 877 -28.04 -29.83 -3.90
N LYS A 878 -27.00 -29.17 -4.42
CA LYS A 878 -25.65 -29.09 -3.83
C LYS A 878 -25.45 -27.90 -2.86
N LEU A 879 -26.47 -27.08 -2.61
CA LEU A 879 -26.37 -25.93 -1.70
C LEU A 879 -25.96 -26.35 -0.26
N SER A 880 -26.48 -27.47 0.24
CA SER A 880 -26.13 -28.00 1.57
C SER A 880 -24.66 -28.40 1.68
N LEU A 881 -24.09 -28.97 0.61
CA LEU A 881 -22.66 -29.28 0.49
C LEU A 881 -21.82 -28.00 0.45
N MET A 882 -22.31 -26.95 -0.23
CA MET A 882 -21.65 -25.63 -0.23
C MET A 882 -21.65 -24.96 1.15
N GLN A 883 -22.74 -25.12 1.92
CA GLN A 883 -22.82 -24.65 3.31
C GLN A 883 -21.97 -25.51 4.27
N ASP A 884 -21.78 -26.81 4.00
CA ASP A 884 -20.79 -27.64 4.69
C ASP A 884 -19.37 -27.15 4.43
N MET A 885 -19.00 -26.92 3.16
CA MET A 885 -17.72 -26.32 2.77
C MET A 885 -17.47 -24.97 3.46
N TYR A 886 -18.44 -24.05 3.46
CA TYR A 886 -18.30 -22.75 4.11
C TYR A 886 -18.01 -22.85 5.62
N ARG A 887 -18.65 -23.80 6.32
CA ARG A 887 -18.47 -24.00 7.77
C ARG A 887 -17.19 -24.75 8.13
N ASN A 888 -16.82 -25.76 7.34
CA ASN A 888 -15.81 -26.76 7.71
C ASN A 888 -14.50 -26.66 6.93
N TRP A 889 -14.41 -25.84 5.86
CA TRP A 889 -13.19 -25.65 5.07
C TRP A 889 -12.73 -24.19 5.05
N PRO A 890 -11.65 -23.82 5.79
CA PRO A 890 -11.17 -22.45 5.92
C PRO A 890 -10.92 -21.69 4.62
N PHE A 891 -10.61 -22.39 3.51
CA PHE A 891 -10.50 -21.79 2.18
C PHE A 891 -11.85 -21.28 1.67
N CYS A 892 -12.91 -22.09 1.77
CA CYS A 892 -14.26 -21.68 1.40
C CYS A 892 -14.78 -20.59 2.34
N THR A 893 -14.51 -20.68 3.65
CA THR A 893 -14.84 -19.62 4.62
C THR A 893 -14.14 -18.30 4.27
N SER A 894 -12.82 -18.35 4.01
CA SER A 894 -12.02 -17.17 3.65
C SER A 894 -12.44 -16.56 2.30
N PHE A 895 -12.88 -17.38 1.33
CA PHE A 895 -13.39 -16.92 0.05
C PHE A 895 -14.73 -16.19 0.22
N PHE A 896 -15.73 -16.84 0.83
CA PHE A 896 -17.07 -16.24 0.95
C PHE A 896 -17.13 -15.05 1.91
N ASN A 897 -16.26 -14.99 2.94
CA ASN A 897 -16.13 -13.78 3.76
C ASN A 897 -15.58 -12.59 2.94
N LEU A 898 -14.68 -12.83 1.98
CA LEU A 898 -14.19 -11.79 1.05
C LEU A 898 -15.31 -11.37 0.07
N ILE A 899 -16.11 -12.31 -0.45
CA ILE A 899 -17.26 -11.97 -1.31
C ILE A 899 -18.30 -11.17 -0.52
N SER A 900 -18.68 -11.60 0.69
CA SER A 900 -19.61 -10.89 1.58
C SER A 900 -19.12 -9.46 1.88
N MET A 901 -17.84 -9.29 2.19
CA MET A 901 -17.22 -7.96 2.35
C MET A 901 -17.37 -7.06 1.11
N VAL A 902 -17.31 -7.62 -0.10
CA VAL A 902 -17.54 -6.85 -1.34
C VAL A 902 -19.03 -6.55 -1.55
N MET A 903 -19.93 -7.49 -1.24
CA MET A 903 -21.37 -7.25 -1.30
C MET A 903 -21.83 -6.18 -0.30
N ALA A 904 -21.18 -6.09 0.88
CA ALA A 904 -21.37 -5.01 1.85
C ALA A 904 -20.91 -3.62 1.37
N LYS A 905 -20.12 -3.55 0.29
CA LYS A 905 -19.56 -2.31 -0.27
C LYS A 905 -20.16 -1.93 -1.64
N ALA A 906 -20.74 -2.90 -2.35
CA ALA A 906 -21.50 -2.66 -3.57
C ALA A 906 -22.75 -1.80 -3.31
N SER A 907 -23.27 -1.14 -4.35
CA SER A 907 -24.53 -0.40 -4.25
C SER A 907 -25.26 -0.38 -5.59
N LEU A 908 -26.42 -1.04 -5.65
CA LEU A 908 -27.22 -1.14 -6.87
C LEU A 908 -27.68 0.25 -7.36
N GLN A 909 -28.19 1.10 -6.47
CA GLN A 909 -28.65 2.45 -6.81
C GLN A 909 -27.51 3.33 -7.36
N ILE A 910 -26.30 3.23 -6.78
CA ILE A 910 -25.14 3.98 -7.30
C ILE A 910 -24.74 3.42 -8.67
N THR A 911 -24.64 2.10 -8.84
CA THR A 911 -24.29 1.50 -10.16
C THR A 911 -25.31 1.80 -11.26
N GLU A 912 -26.57 2.03 -10.89
CA GLU A 912 -27.64 2.46 -11.79
C GLU A 912 -27.46 3.93 -12.20
N GLU A 913 -27.09 4.80 -11.27
CA GLU A 913 -26.83 6.22 -11.56
C GLU A 913 -25.61 6.44 -12.47
N TYR A 914 -24.60 5.56 -12.44
CA TYR A 914 -23.47 5.60 -13.39
C TYR A 914 -23.90 5.36 -14.86
N ASP A 915 -25.06 4.73 -15.13
CA ASP A 915 -25.55 4.54 -16.50
C ASP A 915 -26.06 5.85 -17.15
N ILE A 916 -26.14 6.97 -16.42
CA ILE A 916 -26.32 8.30 -17.03
C ILE A 916 -25.10 8.69 -17.90
N LEU A 917 -23.93 8.10 -17.65
CA LEU A 917 -22.72 8.27 -18.46
C LEU A 917 -22.67 7.33 -19.68
N VAL A 918 -23.70 6.50 -19.89
CA VAL A 918 -23.71 5.39 -20.84
C VAL A 918 -24.74 5.68 -21.96
N PRO A 919 -24.35 5.55 -23.25
CA PRO A 919 -25.27 5.61 -24.38
C PRO A 919 -26.42 4.60 -24.27
N GLU A 920 -27.61 4.95 -24.74
CA GLU A 920 -28.84 4.16 -24.55
C GLU A 920 -28.68 2.72 -25.06
N GLU A 921 -28.02 2.57 -26.21
CA GLU A 921 -27.71 1.31 -26.88
C GLU A 921 -26.78 0.37 -26.07
N LEU A 922 -26.12 0.88 -25.02
CA LEU A 922 -25.24 0.11 -24.13
C LEU A 922 -25.84 -0.14 -22.72
N LYS A 923 -26.93 0.55 -22.34
CA LYS A 923 -27.50 0.44 -20.98
C LYS A 923 -28.05 -0.94 -20.63
N TYR A 924 -28.40 -1.76 -21.63
CA TYR A 924 -28.82 -3.15 -21.41
C TYR A 924 -27.74 -3.97 -20.66
N ILE A 925 -26.46 -3.64 -20.84
CA ILE A 925 -25.34 -4.27 -20.12
C ILE A 925 -25.37 -3.87 -18.64
N GLY A 926 -25.63 -2.60 -18.32
CA GLY A 926 -25.75 -2.15 -16.94
C GLY A 926 -26.87 -2.86 -16.18
N THR A 927 -28.05 -2.99 -16.81
CA THR A 927 -29.18 -3.75 -16.26
C THR A 927 -28.83 -5.23 -16.06
N MET A 928 -28.29 -5.89 -17.09
CA MET A 928 -27.83 -7.28 -17.03
C MET A 928 -26.82 -7.51 -15.89
N LEU A 929 -25.84 -6.62 -15.73
CA LEU A 929 -24.84 -6.72 -14.67
C LEU A 929 -25.43 -6.47 -13.27
N ARG A 930 -26.41 -5.57 -13.12
CA ARG A 930 -27.13 -5.38 -11.86
C ARG A 930 -28.01 -6.58 -11.49
N GLU A 931 -28.63 -7.24 -12.45
CA GLU A 931 -29.39 -8.49 -12.21
C GLU A 931 -28.47 -9.65 -11.79
N LYS A 932 -27.32 -9.80 -12.46
CA LYS A 932 -26.27 -10.74 -12.08
C LYS A 932 -25.75 -10.48 -10.66
N LEU A 933 -25.52 -9.21 -10.31
CA LEU A 933 -25.09 -8.81 -8.97
C LEU A 933 -26.13 -9.19 -7.90
N LYS A 934 -27.44 -8.97 -8.14
CA LYS A 934 -28.50 -9.42 -7.23
C LYS A 934 -28.43 -10.93 -6.95
N LYS A 935 -28.37 -11.76 -8.00
CA LYS A 935 -28.21 -13.23 -7.85
C LYS A 935 -26.92 -13.63 -7.12
N ALA A 936 -25.80 -12.93 -7.35
CA ALA A 936 -24.55 -13.19 -6.63
C ALA A 936 -24.64 -12.81 -5.14
N MET A 937 -25.33 -11.71 -4.81
CA MET A 937 -25.64 -11.30 -3.43
C MET A 937 -26.55 -12.31 -2.73
N GLU A 938 -27.62 -12.78 -3.40
CA GLU A 938 -28.53 -13.81 -2.91
C GLU A 938 -27.80 -15.13 -2.61
N LEU A 939 -26.96 -15.63 -3.54
CA LEU A 939 -26.16 -16.83 -3.27
C LEU A 939 -25.22 -16.63 -2.09
N THR A 940 -24.55 -15.48 -2.02
CA THR A 940 -23.59 -15.20 -0.95
C THR A 940 -24.28 -15.30 0.40
N ALA A 941 -25.44 -14.66 0.57
CA ALA A 941 -26.23 -14.73 1.80
C ALA A 941 -26.72 -16.15 2.12
N LEU A 942 -27.13 -16.94 1.12
CA LEU A 942 -27.52 -18.35 1.31
C LEU A 942 -26.35 -19.25 1.73
N VAL A 943 -25.13 -19.01 1.24
CA VAL A 943 -23.93 -19.79 1.59
C VAL A 943 -23.38 -19.38 2.97
N THR A 944 -23.34 -18.08 3.28
CA THR A 944 -22.83 -17.58 4.56
C THR A 944 -23.85 -17.60 5.71
N ASN A 945 -25.14 -17.75 5.38
CA ASN A 945 -26.28 -17.67 6.30
C ASN A 945 -26.34 -16.33 7.07
N GLU A 946 -25.91 -15.24 6.43
CA GLU A 946 -25.94 -13.88 6.96
C GLU A 946 -27.26 -13.17 6.64
N LYS A 947 -27.76 -12.33 7.55
CA LYS A 947 -28.95 -11.48 7.32
C LYS A 947 -28.58 -10.14 6.71
N THR A 948 -27.35 -9.71 6.95
CA THR A 948 -26.70 -8.56 6.34
C THR A 948 -25.24 -8.93 6.12
N PHE A 949 -24.66 -8.57 4.99
CA PHE A 949 -23.27 -8.91 4.68
C PHE A 949 -22.30 -8.42 5.79
N CYS A 950 -21.29 -9.23 6.06
CA CYS A 950 -20.38 -9.15 7.21
C CYS A 950 -21.02 -9.34 8.61
N ASP A 951 -22.20 -9.96 8.75
CA ASP A 951 -22.67 -10.44 10.06
C ASP A 951 -21.66 -11.43 10.70
N ASN A 952 -20.94 -12.20 9.88
CA ASN A 952 -19.89 -13.13 10.33
C ASN A 952 -18.51 -12.45 10.53
N ASP A 953 -18.37 -11.15 10.23
CA ASP A 953 -17.19 -10.33 10.56
C ASP A 953 -17.62 -8.91 10.96
N LEU A 954 -18.05 -8.79 12.23
CA LEU A 954 -18.50 -7.54 12.83
C LEU A 954 -17.42 -6.44 12.85
N LEU A 955 -16.13 -6.79 12.76
CA LEU A 955 -15.05 -5.80 12.74
C LEU A 955 -14.95 -5.14 11.36
N THR A 956 -14.96 -5.95 10.30
CA THR A 956 -15.04 -5.48 8.92
C THR A 956 -16.35 -4.72 8.68
N LYS A 957 -17.48 -5.23 9.16
CA LYS A 957 -18.81 -4.58 9.04
C LYS A 957 -18.78 -3.13 9.56
N ARG A 958 -18.34 -2.93 10.81
CA ARG A 958 -18.27 -1.60 11.44
C ARG A 958 -17.30 -0.65 10.74
N SER A 959 -16.19 -1.17 10.20
CA SER A 959 -15.24 -0.38 9.42
C SER A 959 -15.87 0.11 8.12
N ILE A 960 -16.75 -0.68 7.49
CA ILE A 960 -17.51 -0.27 6.30
C ILE A 960 -18.57 0.77 6.68
N GLU A 961 -19.42 0.45 7.66
CA GLU A 961 -20.53 1.28 8.13
C GLU A 961 -20.09 2.70 8.52
N SER A 962 -18.93 2.86 9.18
CA SER A 962 -18.41 4.17 9.58
C SER A 962 -18.07 5.11 8.41
N ARG A 963 -17.91 4.57 7.19
CA ARG A 963 -17.55 5.33 5.98
C ARG A 963 -18.68 5.42 4.95
N THR A 964 -19.60 4.46 4.94
CA THR A 964 -20.69 4.37 3.93
C THR A 964 -21.48 5.67 3.79
N LYS A 965 -21.79 6.37 4.89
CA LYS A 965 -22.52 7.64 4.89
C LYS A 965 -21.85 8.78 4.13
N TRP A 966 -20.55 8.70 3.85
CA TRP A 966 -19.79 9.73 3.13
C TRP A 966 -19.56 9.40 1.66
N VAL A 967 -19.35 8.13 1.34
CA VAL A 967 -18.93 7.72 -0.02
C VAL A 967 -20.04 7.92 -1.05
N ALA A 968 -21.32 7.88 -0.65
CA ALA A 968 -22.44 8.17 -1.53
C ALA A 968 -22.37 9.59 -2.14
N VAL A 969 -22.02 10.60 -1.35
CA VAL A 969 -21.81 11.98 -1.84
C VAL A 969 -20.65 12.04 -2.84
N CYS A 970 -19.54 11.41 -2.50
CA CYS A 970 -18.36 11.34 -3.36
C CYS A 970 -18.68 10.64 -4.70
N ASN A 971 -19.50 9.59 -4.68
CA ASN A 971 -19.97 8.90 -5.89
C ASN A 971 -20.88 9.79 -6.75
N LEU A 972 -21.84 10.51 -6.15
CA LEU A 972 -22.77 11.39 -6.89
C LEU A 972 -22.04 12.61 -7.48
N ILE A 973 -21.08 13.19 -6.76
CA ILE A 973 -20.21 14.25 -7.31
C ILE A 973 -19.31 13.70 -8.42
N GLN A 974 -18.79 12.48 -8.31
CA GLN A 974 -18.01 11.84 -9.38
C GLN A 974 -18.83 11.69 -10.67
N ILE A 975 -20.07 11.19 -10.58
CA ILE A 975 -20.96 11.04 -11.76
C ILE A 975 -21.19 12.41 -12.41
N GLN A 976 -21.55 13.42 -11.63
CA GLN A 976 -21.84 14.76 -12.17
C GLN A 976 -20.58 15.43 -12.76
N ALA A 977 -19.41 15.25 -12.16
CA ALA A 977 -18.14 15.75 -12.72
C ALA A 977 -17.75 15.02 -14.01
N LEU A 978 -17.84 13.68 -14.05
CA LEU A 978 -17.62 12.88 -15.26
C LEU A 978 -18.56 13.29 -16.39
N LYS A 979 -19.85 13.49 -16.06
CA LYS A 979 -20.88 13.91 -17.02
C LYS A 979 -20.52 15.26 -17.64
N ARG A 980 -20.37 16.31 -16.83
CA ARG A 980 -20.08 17.67 -17.28
C ARG A 980 -18.75 17.77 -18.04
N LEU A 981 -17.72 17.00 -17.64
CA LEU A 981 -16.44 16.95 -18.36
C LEU A 981 -16.58 16.27 -19.73
N ARG A 982 -17.27 15.13 -19.83
CA ARG A 982 -17.45 14.39 -21.10
C ARG A 982 -18.38 15.11 -22.07
N GLU A 983 -19.40 15.80 -21.56
CA GLU A 983 -20.24 16.71 -22.35
C GLU A 983 -19.40 17.84 -22.95
N ARG A 984 -18.55 18.50 -22.14
CA ARG A 984 -17.63 19.56 -22.61
C ARG A 984 -16.54 19.06 -23.58
N GLU A 985 -15.93 17.89 -23.34
CA GLU A 985 -14.97 17.30 -24.29
C GLU A 985 -15.66 17.07 -25.66
N ARG A 986 -16.92 16.58 -25.67
CA ARG A 986 -17.69 16.34 -26.90
C ARG A 986 -18.16 17.62 -27.62
N GLU A 987 -18.63 18.63 -26.88
CA GLU A 987 -19.00 19.93 -27.46
C GLU A 987 -17.81 20.61 -28.14
N TRP A 988 -16.63 20.51 -27.50
CA TRP A 988 -15.37 21.02 -28.04
C TRP A 988 -14.92 20.28 -29.30
N GLU A 989 -15.01 18.95 -29.33
CA GLU A 989 -14.73 18.14 -30.53
C GLU A 989 -15.65 18.53 -31.70
N LEU A 990 -16.98 18.61 -31.46
CA LEU A 990 -17.95 19.04 -32.47
C LEU A 990 -17.70 20.47 -32.97
N ALA A 991 -17.22 21.38 -32.12
CA ALA A 991 -16.81 22.73 -32.53
C ALA A 991 -15.58 22.70 -33.45
N GLN A 992 -14.59 21.84 -33.17
CA GLN A 992 -13.42 21.66 -34.05
C GLN A 992 -13.77 21.00 -35.39
N GLU A 993 -14.69 20.03 -35.42
CA GLU A 993 -15.16 19.43 -36.66
C GLU A 993 -15.90 20.45 -37.54
N ARG A 994 -16.77 21.28 -36.95
CA ARG A 994 -17.46 22.37 -37.66
C ARG A 994 -16.48 23.39 -38.23
N ALA A 995 -15.47 23.81 -37.46
CA ALA A 995 -14.43 24.71 -37.94
C ALA A 995 -13.62 24.11 -39.10
N GLN A 996 -13.21 22.85 -39.01
CA GLN A 996 -12.51 22.16 -40.10
C GLN A 996 -13.39 21.95 -41.34
N ALA A 997 -14.69 21.72 -41.18
CA ALA A 997 -15.63 21.65 -42.30
C ALA A 997 -15.77 23.01 -43.00
N GLN A 998 -15.83 24.11 -42.24
CA GLN A 998 -15.85 25.46 -42.79
C GLN A 998 -14.54 25.83 -43.50
N GLU A 999 -13.37 25.49 -42.94
CA GLU A 999 -12.07 25.67 -43.62
C GLU A 999 -12.00 24.88 -44.95
N ARG A 1000 -12.53 23.65 -44.99
CA ARG A 1000 -12.58 22.83 -46.21
C ARG A 1000 -13.52 23.42 -47.26
N ALA A 1001 -14.71 23.88 -46.87
CA ALA A 1001 -15.65 24.54 -47.77
C ALA A 1001 -15.05 25.81 -48.39
N GLN A 1002 -14.44 26.68 -47.56
CA GLN A 1002 -13.77 27.90 -48.02
C GLN A 1002 -12.51 27.65 -48.87
N ALA A 1003 -11.91 26.45 -48.78
CA ALA A 1003 -10.85 26.02 -49.68
C ALA A 1003 -11.39 25.52 -51.04
N GLN A 1004 -12.55 24.84 -51.04
CA GLN A 1004 -13.22 24.38 -52.26
C GLN A 1004 -13.84 25.54 -53.06
N GLU A 1005 -14.32 26.60 -52.40
CA GLU A 1005 -14.78 27.83 -53.06
C GLU A 1005 -13.64 28.67 -53.70
N LYS A 1006 -12.36 28.27 -53.56
CA LYS A 1006 -11.18 29.03 -54.00
C LYS A 1006 -10.34 28.37 -55.12
N GLY A 1007 -10.86 27.32 -55.76
CA GLY A 1007 -10.39 26.81 -57.05
C GLY A 1007 -11.52 26.08 -57.75
N HIS A 1008 -11.81 26.25 -59.04
CA HIS A 1008 -11.04 26.79 -60.18
C HIS A 1008 -12.00 27.52 -61.16
N PRO A 1009 -11.61 27.97 -62.38
CA PRO A 1009 -10.27 28.13 -62.97
C PRO A 1009 -9.98 29.58 -63.45
N ASN A 1010 -8.72 29.85 -63.81
CA ASN A 1010 -8.35 30.64 -64.99
C ASN A 1010 -6.84 30.54 -65.25
N ASP A 1011 -6.45 29.83 -66.31
CA ASP A 1011 -5.46 30.26 -67.32
C ASP A 1011 -5.16 29.09 -68.29
N GLU A 1012 -6.06 28.89 -69.25
CA GLU A 1012 -5.65 28.28 -70.52
C GLU A 1012 -4.97 29.35 -71.38
N ASN A 1013 -3.64 29.40 -71.35
CA ASN A 1013 -2.77 29.47 -72.54
C ASN A 1013 -1.30 29.74 -72.19
N HIS A 1014 -0.47 28.69 -72.21
CA HIS A 1014 0.78 28.73 -72.98
C HIS A 1014 1.30 27.33 -73.25
N LYS A 1015 1.16 26.87 -74.51
CA LYS A 1015 1.95 25.73 -75.02
C LYS A 1015 3.35 26.23 -75.37
N LEU A 1016 4.38 25.45 -75.00
CA LEU A 1016 5.50 25.00 -75.87
C LEU A 1016 6.65 24.38 -75.06
N SER A 1017 6.77 23.05 -75.04
CA SER A 1017 7.92 22.32 -75.64
C SER A 1017 8.06 20.84 -75.18
N ASN A 1018 8.45 20.00 -76.14
CA ASN A 1018 9.31 18.81 -76.05
C ASN A 1018 8.94 17.62 -75.13
N SER A 1019 8.07 16.78 -75.67
CA SER A 1019 8.12 15.31 -75.72
C SER A 1019 9.39 14.55 -75.27
N SER A 1020 9.20 13.56 -74.36
CA SER A 1020 9.62 12.14 -74.46
C SER A 1020 9.00 11.39 -73.25
N ALA A 1021 8.40 10.20 -73.34
CA ALA A 1021 8.98 8.87 -73.57
C ALA A 1021 10.18 8.60 -72.63
N LYS A 1022 10.20 7.56 -71.78
CA LYS A 1022 9.35 6.36 -71.63
C LYS A 1022 9.49 5.80 -70.19
N ASP A 1023 8.65 4.82 -69.83
CA ASP A 1023 8.79 3.71 -68.83
C ASP A 1023 9.77 3.88 -67.64
N GLU A 1024 9.44 3.57 -66.37
CA GLU A 1024 9.01 2.26 -65.87
C GLU A 1024 8.36 2.31 -64.45
N LEU A 1025 7.85 1.14 -64.02
CA LEU A 1025 7.62 0.68 -62.64
C LEU A 1025 6.52 1.33 -61.79
N ASP A 1026 5.36 0.68 -61.86
CA ASP A 1026 4.27 0.73 -60.88
C ASP A 1026 4.62 -0.07 -59.60
N SER A 1027 4.15 0.41 -58.44
CA SER A 1027 3.59 -0.35 -57.30
C SER A 1027 4.01 0.15 -55.89
N GLN A 1028 3.11 -0.13 -54.94
CA GLN A 1028 3.25 0.06 -53.48
C GLN A 1028 3.47 1.50 -52.97
N TYR A 1029 2.39 2.17 -52.56
CA TYR A 1029 2.21 2.62 -51.15
C TYR A 1029 0.82 3.23 -50.92
N GLY A 1030 -0.12 2.40 -50.44
CA GLY A 1030 -1.41 2.88 -49.90
C GLY A 1030 -1.35 3.02 -48.38
N GLY A 1031 -1.41 4.24 -47.84
CA GLY A 1031 -1.39 4.50 -46.40
C GLY A 1031 -2.12 5.79 -46.00
N PRO A 1032 -2.95 5.79 -44.94
CA PRO A 1032 -3.84 6.92 -44.63
C PRO A 1032 -3.14 8.10 -43.92
N VAL A 1033 -3.54 9.32 -44.30
CA VAL A 1033 -2.93 10.57 -43.81
C VAL A 1033 -3.61 11.10 -42.54
N SER A 1034 -2.99 10.94 -41.37
CA SER A 1034 -3.50 11.54 -40.10
C SER A 1034 -2.44 11.81 -39.01
N ARG A 1035 -1.30 12.45 -39.34
CA ARG A 1035 -0.22 12.75 -38.36
C ARG A 1035 0.29 14.20 -38.26
N ILE A 1036 -0.37 15.18 -38.89
CA ILE A 1036 0.17 16.56 -39.01
C ILE A 1036 -0.36 17.54 -37.93
N SER A 1037 -1.54 17.31 -37.34
CA SER A 1037 -2.18 18.25 -36.40
C SER A 1037 -1.42 18.43 -35.07
N SER A 1038 -0.94 17.34 -34.46
CA SER A 1038 -0.35 17.37 -33.11
C SER A 1038 0.93 18.22 -32.99
N LYS A 1039 1.77 18.26 -34.03
CA LYS A 1039 3.02 19.05 -34.03
C LYS A 1039 2.79 20.57 -33.98
N ARG A 1040 1.64 21.08 -34.47
CA ARG A 1040 1.33 22.53 -34.41
C ARG A 1040 0.93 22.98 -33.00
N ILE A 1041 0.26 22.12 -32.22
CA ILE A 1041 -0.25 22.45 -30.87
C ILE A 1041 0.89 22.79 -29.91
N HIS A 1042 1.94 21.95 -29.84
CA HIS A 1042 3.10 22.23 -28.99
C HIS A 1042 3.87 23.50 -29.40
N SER A 1043 3.97 23.79 -30.72
CA SER A 1043 4.63 25.00 -31.21
C SER A 1043 3.92 26.28 -30.74
N TYR A 1044 2.59 26.33 -30.78
CA TYR A 1044 1.81 27.48 -30.35
C TYR A 1044 1.87 27.69 -28.82
N LEU A 1045 1.65 26.63 -28.04
CA LEU A 1045 1.69 26.70 -26.57
C LEU A 1045 3.09 27.04 -26.05
N SER A 1046 4.15 26.48 -26.63
CA SER A 1046 5.53 26.80 -26.26
C SER A 1046 5.90 28.26 -26.59
N ARG A 1047 5.39 28.81 -27.70
CA ARG A 1047 5.56 30.24 -28.04
C ARG A 1047 4.82 31.17 -27.07
N LYS A 1048 3.60 30.84 -26.62
CA LYS A 1048 2.91 31.59 -25.55
C LYS A 1048 3.67 31.49 -24.21
N LYS A 1049 4.13 30.29 -23.82
CA LYS A 1049 4.93 30.08 -22.59
C LYS A 1049 6.25 30.87 -22.61
N SER A 1050 6.95 30.88 -23.75
CA SER A 1050 8.17 31.68 -23.95
C SER A 1050 7.93 33.19 -23.81
N LYS A 1051 6.80 33.72 -24.31
CA LYS A 1051 6.42 35.13 -24.14
C LYS A 1051 6.07 35.49 -22.69
N LEU A 1052 5.48 34.57 -21.92
CA LEU A 1052 5.20 34.77 -20.49
C LEU A 1052 6.47 34.79 -19.63
N ILE A 1053 7.42 33.89 -19.91
CA ILE A 1053 8.71 33.82 -19.20
C ILE A 1053 9.55 35.09 -19.40
N LYS A 1054 9.42 35.77 -20.55
CA LYS A 1054 10.14 37.02 -20.86
C LYS A 1054 9.51 38.30 -20.25
N ASN A 1055 8.57 38.18 -19.32
CA ASN A 1055 7.98 39.33 -18.64
C ASN A 1055 8.77 39.63 -17.33
N PRO A 1056 9.53 40.75 -17.23
CA PRO A 1056 10.43 41.00 -16.10
C PRO A 1056 9.70 41.12 -14.75
N LYS A 1057 8.39 41.40 -14.72
CA LYS A 1057 7.60 41.43 -13.47
C LYS A 1057 7.41 40.06 -12.80
N PHE A 1058 7.80 38.96 -13.44
CA PHE A 1058 7.69 37.59 -12.88
C PHE A 1058 9.04 36.90 -12.61
N HIS A 1059 10.17 37.56 -12.88
CA HIS A 1059 11.50 36.96 -12.70
C HIS A 1059 11.88 36.61 -11.23
N PRO A 1060 11.48 37.38 -10.19
CA PRO A 1060 11.87 37.10 -8.80
C PRO A 1060 11.34 35.81 -8.17
N LEU A 1061 10.50 35.03 -8.88
CA LEU A 1061 9.85 33.81 -8.36
C LEU A 1061 10.36 32.52 -9.03
N LEU A 1062 11.48 32.56 -9.75
CA LEU A 1062 12.01 31.41 -10.50
C LEU A 1062 13.50 31.10 -10.28
N GLU A 1063 14.21 31.81 -9.40
CA GLU A 1063 15.61 31.51 -9.08
C GLU A 1063 15.79 30.93 -7.66
N SER A 1064 16.43 29.76 -7.60
CA SER A 1064 16.88 29.01 -6.42
C SER A 1064 15.81 28.47 -5.44
N TYR A 1065 15.89 27.15 -5.23
CA TYR A 1065 15.61 26.53 -3.93
C TYR A 1065 16.67 25.46 -3.67
N SER A 1066 17.88 25.90 -3.34
CA SER A 1066 18.88 25.07 -2.70
C SER A 1066 18.58 24.99 -1.20
N SER A 1067 18.16 23.80 -0.75
CA SER A 1067 18.25 23.30 0.64
C SER A 1067 17.97 24.24 1.84
N ALA A 1068 16.85 24.00 2.52
CA ALA A 1068 16.70 24.15 3.98
C ALA A 1068 15.73 23.04 4.44
N TYR A 1069 15.83 22.36 5.59
CA TYR A 1069 16.40 22.64 6.92
C TYR A 1069 16.92 21.32 7.56
N LEU A 1070 17.59 21.24 8.73
CA LEU A 1070 18.02 22.22 9.74
C LEU A 1070 19.51 22.01 10.08
N GLN A 1071 20.19 23.07 10.52
CA GLN A 1071 21.17 23.02 11.62
C GLN A 1071 21.06 24.31 12.48
N SER A 1072 21.75 24.34 13.63
CA SER A 1072 21.50 25.26 14.75
C SER A 1072 22.27 26.59 14.71
N GLU A 1073 21.91 27.47 15.65
CA GLU A 1073 22.41 28.85 15.86
C GLU A 1073 23.94 28.96 16.03
N GLY A 1074 24.52 30.10 15.62
CA GLY A 1074 25.92 30.46 15.87
C GLY A 1074 26.44 31.63 15.01
N GLU A 1075 26.44 32.84 15.58
CA GLU A 1075 27.32 34.00 15.31
C GLU A 1075 27.76 34.33 13.86
N ASN A 1076 27.29 35.47 13.30
CA ASN A 1076 28.06 36.73 13.27
C ASN A 1076 27.33 37.88 12.53
N ASP A 1077 27.78 39.12 12.80
CA ASP A 1077 27.24 40.38 12.28
C ASP A 1077 27.74 40.78 10.86
N PHE A 1078 27.26 41.94 10.38
CA PHE A 1078 27.57 42.63 9.12
C PHE A 1078 26.95 42.05 7.84
N PHE A 1079 25.80 42.61 7.42
CA PHE A 1079 25.80 43.70 6.42
C PHE A 1079 24.38 44.31 6.28
N PHE A 1080 24.29 45.64 6.35
CA PHE A 1080 23.09 46.42 6.06
C PHE A 1080 23.54 47.71 5.38
N ASP A 1081 23.07 47.98 4.16
CA ASP A 1081 22.76 49.33 3.66
C ASP A 1081 22.07 49.29 2.29
N ASP A 1082 21.57 50.45 1.84
CA ASP A 1082 21.07 50.77 0.50
C ASP A 1082 19.91 49.94 -0.10
N ILE A 1083 18.69 50.28 0.34
CA ILE A 1083 17.54 50.39 -0.59
C ILE A 1083 16.90 51.78 -0.46
N ARG A 1084 17.22 52.68 -1.40
CA ARG A 1084 16.42 53.86 -1.73
C ARG A 1084 16.39 54.10 -3.25
N ASP A 1085 15.37 54.84 -3.66
CA ASP A 1085 15.19 55.47 -4.97
C ASP A 1085 15.36 54.60 -6.24
N MET A 1086 14.22 54.18 -6.79
CA MET A 1086 13.76 54.75 -8.06
C MET A 1086 12.26 54.50 -8.26
N GLY A 1087 11.48 55.58 -8.31
CA GLY A 1087 10.10 55.55 -8.81
C GLY A 1087 10.03 56.14 -10.22
N LEU A 1088 9.24 55.54 -11.12
CA LEU A 1088 8.85 56.14 -12.39
C LEU A 1088 7.41 55.74 -12.76
N SER A 1089 6.64 56.73 -13.20
CA SER A 1089 5.26 56.58 -13.68
C SER A 1089 5.23 56.54 -15.20
N TYR A 1090 4.24 55.85 -15.80
CA TYR A 1090 3.72 56.16 -17.14
C TYR A 1090 2.28 55.68 -17.30
N GLY A 1091 1.50 56.37 -18.14
CA GLY A 1091 0.04 56.28 -18.19
C GLY A 1091 -0.56 55.31 -19.22
N ARG A 1092 -1.89 55.16 -19.18
CA ARG A 1092 -2.69 54.41 -20.16
C ARG A 1092 -3.01 55.27 -21.40
N PRO A 1093 -2.90 54.74 -22.62
CA PRO A 1093 -3.79 55.08 -23.73
C PRO A 1093 -5.05 54.19 -23.68
N SER A 1094 -6.16 54.69 -24.22
CA SER A 1094 -7.41 53.94 -24.39
C SER A 1094 -7.65 53.58 -25.86
N SER A 1095 -8.22 52.39 -26.11
CA SER A 1095 -8.81 52.03 -27.40
C SER A 1095 -9.88 50.96 -27.18
N LYS A 1096 -11.07 51.14 -27.79
CA LYS A 1096 -12.19 50.19 -27.71
C LYS A 1096 -12.28 49.38 -28.99
N ALA A 1097 -12.02 48.08 -28.93
CA ALA A 1097 -12.52 47.04 -29.84
C ALA A 1097 -12.10 45.65 -29.31
N ASN A 1098 -13.02 44.69 -29.31
CA ASN A 1098 -12.84 43.27 -28.92
C ASN A 1098 -12.78 42.93 -27.41
N ASP A 1099 -13.73 43.42 -26.62
CA ASP A 1099 -13.95 42.98 -25.22
C ASP A 1099 -14.68 41.62 -25.08
N CYS A 1100 -14.85 40.86 -26.17
CA CYS A 1100 -15.34 39.46 -26.12
C CYS A 1100 -14.24 38.51 -26.61
N THR A 1101 -13.58 37.81 -25.68
CA THR A 1101 -12.86 36.52 -25.86
C THR A 1101 -12.00 36.18 -24.63
N TYR A 1102 -11.46 37.17 -23.92
CA TYR A 1102 -10.46 36.90 -22.87
C TYR A 1102 -11.09 36.40 -21.56
N ASP A 1103 -12.16 37.05 -21.09
CA ASP A 1103 -12.85 36.65 -19.84
C ASP A 1103 -13.60 35.32 -20.00
N GLU A 1104 -14.26 35.09 -21.13
CA GLU A 1104 -14.94 33.81 -21.41
C GLU A 1104 -13.94 32.65 -21.43
N VAL A 1105 -12.83 32.76 -22.17
CA VAL A 1105 -11.79 31.70 -22.21
C VAL A 1105 -11.13 31.51 -20.84
N THR A 1106 -10.93 32.58 -20.07
CA THR A 1106 -10.37 32.48 -18.71
C THR A 1106 -11.35 31.78 -17.76
N LYS A 1107 -12.65 32.11 -17.85
CA LYS A 1107 -13.71 31.49 -17.06
C LYS A 1107 -13.89 30.01 -17.41
N THR A 1108 -14.02 29.66 -18.69
CA THR A 1108 -14.07 28.27 -19.15
C THR A 1108 -12.85 27.46 -18.70
N TYR A 1109 -11.65 28.05 -18.69
CA TYR A 1109 -10.44 27.38 -18.19
C TYR A 1109 -10.47 27.15 -16.66
N ILE A 1110 -11.02 28.09 -15.89
CA ILE A 1110 -11.24 27.94 -14.44
C ILE A 1110 -12.30 26.85 -14.18
N ASP A 1111 -13.43 26.88 -14.89
CA ASP A 1111 -14.53 25.91 -14.75
C ASP A 1111 -14.13 24.49 -15.18
N TYR A 1112 -13.20 24.35 -16.14
CA TYR A 1112 -12.61 23.05 -16.49
C TYR A 1112 -11.64 22.54 -15.40
N THR A 1113 -10.93 23.46 -14.75
CA THR A 1113 -9.99 23.13 -13.68
C THR A 1113 -10.72 22.69 -12.41
N SER A 1114 -11.80 23.37 -12.02
CA SER A 1114 -12.60 23.02 -10.83
C SER A 1114 -13.28 21.65 -10.97
N LEU A 1115 -13.85 21.33 -12.14
CA LEU A 1115 -14.43 20.01 -12.42
C LEU A 1115 -13.39 18.89 -12.39
N ASN A 1116 -12.21 19.10 -12.99
CA ASN A 1116 -11.15 18.11 -13.00
C ASN A 1116 -10.58 17.87 -11.58
N ASP A 1117 -10.37 18.93 -10.81
CA ASP A 1117 -9.94 18.82 -9.41
C ASP A 1117 -11.01 18.10 -8.56
N ALA A 1118 -12.30 18.40 -8.75
CA ALA A 1118 -13.41 17.69 -8.11
C ALA A 1118 -13.43 16.19 -8.46
N LEU A 1119 -13.22 15.84 -9.74
CA LEU A 1119 -13.12 14.44 -10.17
C LEU A 1119 -11.94 13.73 -9.51
N ILE A 1120 -10.75 14.33 -9.48
CA ILE A 1120 -9.56 13.75 -8.85
C ILE A 1120 -9.77 13.52 -7.35
N VAL A 1121 -10.35 14.49 -6.65
CA VAL A 1121 -10.64 14.37 -5.21
C VAL A 1121 -11.73 13.32 -4.97
N SER A 1122 -12.76 13.22 -5.81
CA SER A 1122 -13.78 12.16 -5.70
C SER A 1122 -13.16 10.75 -5.82
N ILE A 1123 -12.26 10.54 -6.78
CA ILE A 1123 -11.59 9.25 -7.03
C ILE A 1123 -10.77 8.84 -5.79
N LYS A 1124 -10.09 9.80 -5.16
CA LYS A 1124 -9.34 9.60 -3.91
C LYS A 1124 -10.25 9.36 -2.71
N ALA A 1125 -11.35 10.11 -2.58
CA ALA A 1125 -12.30 9.99 -1.48
C ALA A 1125 -13.00 8.63 -1.48
N ILE A 1126 -13.47 8.17 -2.64
CA ILE A 1126 -14.07 6.84 -2.80
C ILE A 1126 -13.04 5.75 -2.51
N ALA A 1127 -11.79 5.89 -2.98
CA ALA A 1127 -10.71 4.95 -2.65
C ALA A 1127 -10.39 4.88 -1.14
N ALA A 1128 -10.46 6.01 -0.44
CA ALA A 1128 -10.26 6.07 1.01
C ALA A 1128 -11.46 5.54 1.82
N GLY A 1129 -12.69 5.66 1.30
CA GLY A 1129 -13.89 5.09 1.90
C GLY A 1129 -14.07 3.58 1.64
N MET A 1130 -13.69 3.14 0.44
CA MET A 1130 -13.78 1.76 -0.05
C MET A 1130 -12.47 0.97 0.17
N GLN A 1131 -11.80 1.19 1.30
CA GLN A 1131 -10.58 0.43 1.65
C GLN A 1131 -10.82 -1.09 1.59
N ASN A 1132 -9.79 -1.82 1.19
CA ASN A 1132 -9.73 -3.29 1.16
C ASN A 1132 -10.84 -3.96 0.31
N THR A 1133 -11.26 -3.37 -0.83
CA THR A 1133 -12.20 -3.98 -1.80
C THR A 1133 -11.56 -4.88 -2.85
N GLY A 1134 -10.24 -4.77 -3.05
CA GLY A 1134 -9.60 -5.13 -4.31
C GLY A 1134 -9.38 -6.62 -4.56
#